data_AF-A0A961MTH2-F1
#
_entry.id   AF-A0A961MTH2-F1
#
_cell.length_a   1.000
_cell.length_b   1.000
_cell.length_c   1.000
_cell.angle_alpha   90.00
_cell.angle_beta   90.00
_cell.angle_gamma   90.00
#
_symmetry.space_group_name_H-M   'P 1'
#
loop_
_entity.id
_entity.type
_entity.pdbx_description
1 polymer ?
#
loop_
_entity_poly.entity_id
_entity_poly.type
_entity_poly.pdbx_seq_one_letter_code
_entity_poly.pdbx_strand_id
1 'polypeptide(L)'
;MQTSFSARLPGQWISGLLIAGVFGVFGTAAAACPDWSLTGQQLTYSSDELWTPRTHAVTAGGTNDLNACPQPGRGWVATRPDFDLSFTDNSAGRDLEFRVDATCDSVLLVNDASGQWHFDDDSGDGLNSRIRLPNASAGTYDIWVGTYGSTACAATITFETVAGPIPQTPGIVPVPPTPVPPPPQVAACPDPGQNGQILRFNARALSPAQRVGTTAGGLINLADCQSVPGHGRVRQRPDYTLDFTNNRINHDLDIRTEGSCDPVLLIHDPFGNWHFNDDRGGLNAGLRLPGAQPGQYDIWVGTFGSASCASTLVLETLDPDGTVVPPPPPPPPPTAACPDPGRNGRMLRYDAQGLWTPQRFGVVAGGPVNLGACQAAPGHGWVAAGPDFTLALTGNRQNRDLEFRVEGSCDPVLLIHDASGGWHFNDDDNGLNSRLRLERAQPGHYDIWVGTFGSQTCQATLVVESLGNQVTPPPPPPPPPVVCPMLTQSGQPLSFRARDLRVAQSFGMTAGGAVDLGACQSVPGHGHISQRPSFTLSLSDVPRNDALEFRVEGRCDPVVLVHDPAGGWHFNDDDAGLNSRLRLSDVSPGRYDIWVGTFGSQACQASLIVQSFGTTPPPPPPTATLPDPGNLTAFRSRVGETLRFEVTGAATGSLWGTGIYTDDSSLSRAAVHAGVLRVGQTGVVTVTVLPGQASYQGTTQNGVESRNYGSWTGSYQIHNPVAPPPPAAPLAAGTWRVSIGGWTGRLVLTWGDSAWSGTLTFDTTGTAEPLTDIRFDPSSGAVQFTRPVPAATQAFRGFVSANEISGQFSILNGPFSHAWSATR
;
A
#
# COMPACT_ATOMS: atom_id res chain seq x y z
N MET A 1 -64.22 -10.33 -16.60
CA MET A 1 -65.69 -10.45 -16.40
C MET A 1 -65.88 -10.98 -14.98
N GLN A 2 -66.48 -10.33 -13.98
CA GLN A 2 -67.35 -9.16 -13.81
C GLN A 2 -66.99 -8.58 -12.40
N THR A 3 -66.63 -7.29 -12.21
CA THR A 3 -67.52 -6.12 -11.96
C THR A 3 -68.55 -6.37 -10.85
N SER A 4 -68.59 -5.64 -9.71
CA SER A 4 -69.25 -4.31 -9.54
C SER A 4 -69.16 -3.94 -8.03
N PHE A 5 -68.70 -2.78 -7.56
CA PHE A 5 -69.24 -1.39 -7.54
C PHE A 5 -70.06 -0.99 -6.28
N SER A 6 -69.58 0.09 -5.61
CA SER A 6 -70.31 1.16 -4.87
C SER A 6 -71.09 0.85 -3.57
N ALA A 7 -71.28 1.75 -2.59
CA ALA A 7 -70.74 3.08 -2.23
C ALA A 7 -71.46 3.60 -0.94
N ARG A 8 -70.90 4.69 -0.36
CA ARG A 8 -71.50 5.76 0.48
C ARG A 8 -71.52 5.61 2.03
N LEU A 9 -70.57 6.33 2.67
CA LEU A 9 -70.69 7.52 3.57
C LEU A 9 -71.97 7.71 4.43
N PRO A 10 -71.98 8.49 5.55
CA PRO A 10 -70.98 9.47 6.05
C PRO A 10 -70.74 9.48 7.60
N GLY A 11 -69.85 10.38 8.05
CA GLY A 11 -70.13 11.24 9.21
C GLY A 11 -69.50 10.85 10.56
N GLN A 12 -68.49 11.62 10.96
CA GLN A 12 -67.82 11.61 12.26
C GLN A 12 -68.77 11.87 13.45
N TRP A 13 -68.34 11.54 14.68
CA TRP A 13 -67.98 12.49 15.76
C TRP A 13 -67.71 11.76 17.10
N ILE A 14 -66.73 12.29 17.85
CA ILE A 14 -66.54 12.26 19.33
C ILE A 14 -65.62 11.19 19.96
N SER A 15 -64.41 11.68 20.30
CA SER A 15 -63.64 11.65 21.55
C SER A 15 -63.80 10.51 22.59
N GLY A 16 -62.68 9.81 22.85
CA GLY A 16 -61.89 9.95 24.09
C GLY A 16 -61.94 8.85 25.18
N LEU A 17 -60.77 8.24 25.45
CA LEU A 17 -60.24 7.64 26.72
C LEU A 17 -61.01 6.44 27.36
N LEU A 18 -60.47 5.38 27.98
CA LEU A 18 -59.16 4.96 28.53
C LEU A 18 -59.12 3.41 28.69
N ILE A 19 -57.92 2.84 28.61
CA ILE A 19 -57.35 1.65 29.31
C ILE A 19 -57.97 0.25 29.12
N ALA A 20 -57.16 -0.67 28.58
CA ALA A 20 -56.92 -2.00 29.16
C ALA A 20 -55.55 -2.53 28.71
N GLY A 21 -54.75 -3.03 29.65
CA GLY A 21 -53.42 -3.57 29.42
C GLY A 21 -53.42 -4.96 28.79
N VAL A 22 -52.38 -5.23 27.99
CA VAL A 22 -52.03 -6.55 27.47
C VAL A 22 -50.55 -6.79 27.77
N PHE A 23 -50.26 -7.91 28.42
CA PHE A 23 -48.91 -8.47 28.54
C PHE A 23 -48.41 -8.87 27.14
N GLY A 24 -47.52 -8.06 26.57
CA GLY A 24 -46.77 -8.39 25.35
C GLY A 24 -45.42 -8.98 25.70
N VAL A 25 -45.22 -10.26 25.36
CA VAL A 25 -43.88 -10.85 25.24
C VAL A 25 -43.20 -10.16 24.04
N PHE A 26 -42.31 -9.20 24.30
CA PHE A 26 -41.40 -8.69 23.28
C PHE A 26 -40.22 -9.67 23.18
N GLY A 27 -40.32 -10.64 22.28
CA GLY A 27 -39.12 -11.25 21.72
C GLY A 27 -38.45 -10.21 20.84
N THR A 28 -37.38 -9.58 21.32
CA THR A 28 -36.47 -8.83 20.46
C THR A 28 -35.80 -9.83 19.53
N ALA A 29 -36.01 -9.70 18.22
CA ALA A 29 -35.17 -10.39 17.25
C ALA A 29 -33.72 -9.96 17.52
N ALA A 30 -32.85 -10.91 17.90
CA ALA A 30 -31.43 -10.63 18.02
C ALA A 30 -30.94 -10.14 16.65
N ALA A 31 -30.22 -9.01 16.63
CA ALA A 31 -29.50 -8.61 15.43
C ALA A 31 -28.55 -9.76 15.05
N ALA A 32 -28.67 -10.26 13.81
CA ALA A 32 -27.73 -11.26 13.32
C ALA A 32 -26.38 -10.56 13.20
N CYS A 33 -25.42 -10.95 14.03
CA CYS A 33 -24.07 -10.42 14.02
C CYS A 33 -23.09 -11.46 13.48
N PRO A 34 -21.88 -11.04 13.06
CA PRO A 34 -20.83 -11.98 12.67
C PRO A 34 -20.57 -12.98 13.80
N ASP A 35 -20.54 -14.27 13.44
CA ASP A 35 -20.37 -15.38 14.37
C ASP A 35 -19.17 -16.21 13.94
N TRP A 36 -18.05 -15.99 14.64
CA TRP A 36 -16.78 -16.69 14.44
C TRP A 36 -16.86 -18.19 14.78
N SER A 37 -17.90 -18.63 15.50
CA SER A 37 -18.08 -20.05 15.79
C SER A 37 -18.58 -20.86 14.58
N LEU A 38 -19.03 -20.17 13.52
CA LEU A 38 -19.45 -20.78 12.27
C LEU A 38 -18.26 -20.96 11.33
N THR A 39 -18.27 -22.04 10.54
CA THR A 39 -17.13 -22.39 9.69
C THR A 39 -17.17 -21.70 8.33
N GLY A 40 -16.20 -20.82 8.06
CA GLY A 40 -15.89 -20.24 6.76
C GLY A 40 -15.25 -21.24 5.77
N GLN A 41 -14.77 -20.76 4.63
CA GLN A 41 -13.95 -21.58 3.74
C GLN A 41 -12.60 -21.86 4.43
N GLN A 42 -12.35 -23.12 4.74
CA GLN A 42 -11.14 -23.56 5.42
C GLN A 42 -9.92 -23.50 4.48
N LEU A 43 -8.91 -22.77 4.90
CA LEU A 43 -7.62 -22.63 4.22
C LEU A 43 -6.50 -23.00 5.20
N THR A 44 -5.39 -23.54 4.70
CA THR A 44 -4.22 -23.86 5.53
C THR A 44 -2.98 -23.41 4.79
N TYR A 45 -2.22 -22.53 5.42
CA TYR A 45 -0.96 -22.04 4.88
C TYR A 45 0.06 -21.82 6.00
N SER A 46 1.31 -22.16 5.74
CA SER A 46 2.44 -21.79 6.59
C SER A 46 2.94 -20.37 6.28
N SER A 47 3.71 -19.80 7.21
CA SER A 47 4.41 -18.52 7.00
C SER A 47 5.35 -18.52 5.80
N ASP A 48 5.93 -19.67 5.42
CA ASP A 48 6.75 -19.75 4.21
C ASP A 48 5.93 -19.84 2.92
N GLU A 49 4.76 -20.49 2.95
CA GLU A 49 3.88 -20.58 1.77
C GLU A 49 3.19 -19.27 1.44
N LEU A 50 2.92 -18.44 2.46
CA LEU A 50 2.38 -17.10 2.30
C LEU A 50 3.46 -16.05 1.98
N TRP A 51 4.75 -16.41 1.96
CA TRP A 51 5.79 -15.51 1.43
C TRP A 51 5.56 -15.13 -0.03
N THR A 52 4.82 -15.99 -0.76
CA THR A 52 4.23 -15.66 -2.04
C THR A 52 2.74 -15.38 -1.84
N PRO A 53 2.21 -14.26 -2.36
CA PRO A 53 0.79 -13.92 -2.22
C PRO A 53 -0.14 -15.06 -2.67
N ARG A 54 -1.17 -15.35 -1.86
CA ARG A 54 -2.25 -16.32 -2.17
C ARG A 54 -3.58 -15.60 -2.28
N THR A 55 -4.26 -15.78 -3.40
CA THR A 55 -5.42 -14.96 -3.76
C THR A 55 -6.67 -15.83 -3.94
N HIS A 56 -7.79 -15.39 -3.37
CA HIS A 56 -9.07 -16.10 -3.37
C HIS A 56 -10.22 -15.16 -3.73
N ALA A 57 -11.11 -15.62 -4.61
CA ALA A 57 -12.33 -14.88 -4.93
C ALA A 57 -13.33 -14.95 -3.78
N VAL A 58 -14.05 -13.85 -3.54
CA VAL A 58 -15.06 -13.71 -2.49
C VAL A 58 -16.16 -12.74 -2.94
N THR A 59 -17.36 -12.85 -2.36
CA THR A 59 -18.37 -11.81 -2.54
C THR A 59 -18.34 -10.91 -1.32
N ALA A 60 -17.85 -9.69 -1.49
CA ALA A 60 -17.83 -8.71 -0.41
C ALA A 60 -19.26 -8.30 -0.06
N GLY A 61 -19.60 -8.31 1.23
CA GLY A 61 -20.89 -7.81 1.75
C GLY A 61 -21.63 -8.82 2.62
N GLY A 62 -22.86 -8.50 2.98
CA GLY A 62 -23.74 -9.42 3.70
C GLY A 62 -24.94 -8.72 4.32
N THR A 63 -25.67 -9.43 5.16
CA THR A 63 -26.92 -8.92 5.77
C THR A 63 -26.73 -8.33 7.16
N ASN A 64 -25.54 -8.47 7.74
CA ASN A 64 -25.28 -8.03 9.11
C ASN A 64 -24.61 -6.66 9.10
N ASP A 65 -25.31 -5.65 9.62
CA ASP A 65 -24.77 -4.31 9.82
C ASP A 65 -23.90 -4.27 11.08
N LEU A 66 -22.61 -4.04 10.92
CA LEU A 66 -21.65 -3.95 12.02
C LEU A 66 -21.97 -2.82 13.00
N ASN A 67 -22.69 -1.77 12.57
CA ASN A 67 -23.15 -0.72 13.49
C ASN A 67 -24.13 -1.25 14.56
N ALA A 68 -24.79 -2.37 14.29
CA ALA A 68 -25.72 -3.03 15.21
C ALA A 68 -25.07 -4.19 15.98
N CYS A 69 -23.75 -4.37 15.86
CA CYS A 69 -23.02 -5.50 16.39
C CYS A 69 -21.89 -5.11 17.35
N PRO A 70 -21.46 -6.03 18.24
CA PRO A 70 -20.37 -5.77 19.19
C PRO A 70 -18.97 -5.79 18.56
N GLN A 71 -18.82 -6.32 17.34
CA GLN A 71 -17.56 -6.32 16.59
C GLN A 71 -17.16 -4.90 16.14
N PRO A 72 -15.85 -4.62 15.98
CA PRO A 72 -15.38 -3.30 15.57
C PRO A 72 -15.76 -2.96 14.13
N GLY A 73 -15.87 -1.66 13.86
CA GLY A 73 -16.02 -1.11 12.52
C GLY A 73 -17.45 -0.78 12.10
N ARG A 74 -17.58 -0.36 10.85
CA ARG A 74 -18.86 -0.05 10.18
C ARG A 74 -18.90 -0.76 8.84
N GLY A 75 -20.05 -1.27 8.44
CA GLY A 75 -20.22 -1.95 7.16
C GLY A 75 -21.10 -3.19 7.27
N TRP A 76 -21.26 -3.85 6.15
CA TRP A 76 -22.14 -5.01 5.99
C TRP A 76 -21.31 -6.24 5.68
N VAL A 77 -21.42 -7.25 6.54
CA VAL A 77 -20.69 -8.53 6.40
C VAL A 77 -21.66 -9.70 6.52
N ALA A 78 -21.22 -10.89 6.09
CA ALA A 78 -21.98 -12.12 6.29
C ALA A 78 -22.02 -12.54 7.77
N THR A 79 -22.98 -13.41 8.13
CA THR A 79 -23.04 -14.01 9.48
C THR A 79 -21.90 -14.97 9.73
N ARG A 80 -21.58 -15.80 8.74
CA ARG A 80 -20.48 -16.76 8.77
C ARG A 80 -19.21 -16.11 8.22
N PRO A 81 -18.01 -16.42 8.72
CA PRO A 81 -16.76 -16.02 8.08
C PRO A 81 -16.75 -16.44 6.61
N ASP A 82 -16.11 -15.63 5.77
CA ASP A 82 -15.84 -16.02 4.39
C ASP A 82 -14.72 -17.07 4.36
N PHE A 83 -13.71 -16.90 5.21
CA PHE A 83 -12.57 -17.79 5.33
C PHE A 83 -12.20 -18.08 6.78
N ASP A 84 -11.77 -19.31 7.04
CA ASP A 84 -11.09 -19.71 8.27
C ASP A 84 -9.67 -20.13 7.87
N LEU A 85 -8.67 -19.30 8.17
CA LEU A 85 -7.28 -19.54 7.82
C LEU A 85 -6.54 -20.19 9.00
N SER A 86 -6.15 -21.45 8.85
CA SER A 86 -5.18 -22.10 9.72
C SER A 86 -3.76 -21.69 9.32
N PHE A 87 -3.19 -20.71 10.01
CA PHE A 87 -1.86 -20.18 9.76
C PHE A 87 -0.79 -20.87 10.64
N THR A 88 0.26 -21.43 10.03
CA THR A 88 1.29 -22.22 10.76
C THR A 88 2.72 -21.68 10.62
N ASP A 89 3.61 -22.09 11.53
CA ASP A 89 5.07 -22.01 11.38
C ASP A 89 5.71 -20.62 11.17
N ASN A 90 5.22 -19.58 11.85
CA ASN A 90 5.79 -18.21 11.76
C ASN A 90 7.02 -17.97 12.66
N SER A 91 7.96 -18.90 12.70
CA SER A 91 9.19 -18.78 13.51
C SER A 91 10.12 -17.64 13.08
N ALA A 92 9.98 -17.19 11.83
CA ALA A 92 10.72 -16.06 11.27
C ALA A 92 10.18 -14.68 11.68
N GLY A 93 9.08 -14.64 12.46
CA GLY A 93 8.48 -13.42 12.97
C GLY A 93 7.97 -12.47 11.87
N ARG A 94 7.40 -13.03 10.80
CA ARG A 94 6.86 -12.26 9.68
C ARG A 94 5.52 -11.64 10.03
N ASP A 95 5.18 -10.55 9.38
CA ASP A 95 3.84 -9.99 9.48
C ASP A 95 2.91 -10.76 8.55
N LEU A 96 1.64 -10.94 8.91
CA LEU A 96 0.61 -11.52 8.05
C LEU A 96 -0.30 -10.40 7.56
N GLU A 97 -0.41 -10.24 6.25
CA GLU A 97 -1.20 -9.21 5.60
C GLU A 97 -2.36 -9.81 4.80
N PHE A 98 -3.51 -9.15 4.92
CA PHE A 98 -4.75 -9.42 4.19
C PHE A 98 -5.08 -8.18 3.35
N ARG A 99 -5.21 -8.34 2.03
CA ARG A 99 -5.57 -7.25 1.10
C ARG A 99 -6.81 -7.61 0.32
N VAL A 100 -7.80 -6.72 0.29
CA VAL A 100 -8.98 -6.86 -0.55
C VAL A 100 -8.80 -6.04 -1.83
N ASP A 101 -9.23 -6.59 -2.96
CA ASP A 101 -9.40 -5.91 -4.23
C ASP A 101 -10.85 -6.11 -4.68
N ALA A 102 -11.66 -5.06 -4.59
CA ALA A 102 -13.08 -5.08 -4.89
C ALA A 102 -13.46 -3.95 -5.85
N THR A 103 -14.54 -4.17 -6.62
CA THR A 103 -15.14 -3.11 -7.46
C THR A 103 -16.03 -2.15 -6.66
N CYS A 104 -16.14 -2.36 -5.35
CA CYS A 104 -16.94 -1.55 -4.43
C CYS A 104 -16.11 -1.18 -3.19
N ASP A 105 -16.66 -0.25 -2.39
CA ASP A 105 -16.10 0.16 -1.10
C ASP A 105 -16.15 -1.03 -0.11
N SER A 106 -14.99 -1.62 0.15
CA SER A 106 -14.87 -2.90 0.86
C SER A 106 -14.37 -2.73 2.28
N VAL A 107 -14.95 -3.49 3.21
CA VAL A 107 -14.48 -3.55 4.60
C VAL A 107 -13.91 -4.93 4.89
N LEU A 108 -12.92 -5.00 5.77
CA LEU A 108 -12.30 -6.24 6.19
C LEU A 108 -12.41 -6.35 7.70
N LEU A 109 -12.97 -7.47 8.17
CA LEU A 109 -13.07 -7.80 9.59
C LEU A 109 -12.37 -9.14 9.82
N VAL A 110 -11.43 -9.19 10.76
CA VAL A 110 -10.63 -10.38 11.06
C VAL A 110 -10.65 -10.65 12.56
N ASN A 111 -11.04 -11.85 12.97
CA ASN A 111 -10.80 -12.39 14.30
C ASN A 111 -9.50 -13.19 14.25
N ASP A 112 -8.45 -12.74 14.93
CA ASP A 112 -7.15 -13.38 14.86
C ASP A 112 -7.04 -14.66 15.71
N ALA A 113 -5.90 -15.35 15.59
CA ALA A 113 -5.57 -16.55 16.34
C ALA A 113 -5.64 -16.42 17.88
N SER A 114 -5.61 -15.20 18.41
CA SER A 114 -5.76 -14.91 19.84
C SER A 114 -7.18 -14.52 20.24
N GLY A 115 -8.11 -14.45 19.28
CA GLY A 115 -9.47 -13.98 19.48
C GLY A 115 -9.60 -12.44 19.52
N GLN A 116 -8.60 -11.70 19.02
CA GLN A 116 -8.69 -10.24 18.87
C GLN A 116 -9.29 -9.88 17.52
N TRP A 117 -10.20 -8.90 17.54
CA TRP A 117 -10.84 -8.40 16.33
C TRP A 117 -10.07 -7.22 15.73
N HIS A 118 -9.87 -7.26 14.42
CA HIS A 118 -9.23 -6.25 13.60
C HIS A 118 -10.21 -5.80 12.52
N PHE A 119 -10.26 -4.50 12.24
CA PHE A 119 -11.14 -3.93 11.23
C PHE A 119 -10.41 -2.88 10.41
N ASP A 120 -10.68 -2.83 9.11
CA ASP A 120 -10.20 -1.80 8.20
C ASP A 120 -11.20 -1.58 7.05
N ASP A 121 -11.37 -0.34 6.60
CA ASP A 121 -12.25 0.04 5.48
C ASP A 121 -11.56 0.80 4.34
N ASP A 122 -10.35 1.34 4.52
CA ASP A 122 -9.71 2.15 3.46
C ASP A 122 -8.17 2.13 3.42
N SER A 123 -7.51 1.28 4.22
CA SER A 123 -6.05 1.26 4.24
C SER A 123 -5.45 0.61 2.99
N GLY A 124 -6.25 -0.12 2.18
CA GLY A 124 -5.89 -0.75 0.91
C GLY A 124 -5.84 0.21 -0.29
N ASP A 125 -5.89 -0.31 -1.51
CA ASP A 125 -5.86 0.48 -2.75
C ASP A 125 -7.22 1.06 -3.11
N GLY A 126 -7.34 2.39 -3.14
CA GLY A 126 -8.63 3.06 -3.37
C GLY A 126 -9.51 3.00 -2.12
N LEU A 127 -10.76 2.56 -2.26
CA LEU A 127 -11.70 2.29 -1.16
C LEU A 127 -11.65 0.81 -0.73
N ASN A 128 -10.49 0.18 -0.89
CA ASN A 128 -10.31 -1.20 -0.50
C ASN A 128 -9.70 -1.30 0.88
N SER A 129 -10.01 -2.39 1.57
CA SER A 129 -9.53 -2.67 2.91
C SER A 129 -8.24 -3.52 2.92
N ARG A 130 -7.36 -3.24 3.88
CA ARG A 130 -6.11 -3.97 4.13
C ARG A 130 -5.81 -4.03 5.63
N ILE A 131 -5.60 -5.24 6.15
CA ILE A 131 -5.13 -5.46 7.53
C ILE A 131 -3.75 -6.11 7.50
N ARG A 132 -2.78 -5.54 8.23
CA ARG A 132 -1.44 -6.12 8.44
C ARG A 132 -1.23 -6.41 9.92
N LEU A 133 -1.03 -7.67 10.25
CA LEU A 133 -0.81 -8.15 11.61
C LEU A 133 0.68 -8.41 11.84
N PRO A 134 1.36 -7.56 12.64
CA PRO A 134 2.79 -7.71 12.85
C PRO A 134 3.12 -8.96 13.66
N ASN A 135 4.18 -9.68 13.28
CA ASN A 135 4.62 -10.90 13.96
C ASN A 135 3.46 -11.88 14.27
N ALA A 136 2.64 -12.19 13.26
CA ALA A 136 1.38 -12.91 13.42
C ALA A 136 1.58 -14.29 14.07
N SER A 137 0.84 -14.58 15.14
CA SER A 137 0.90 -15.87 15.83
C SER A 137 0.33 -17.00 14.97
N ALA A 138 0.94 -18.19 15.03
CA ALA A 138 0.32 -19.37 14.44
C ALA A 138 -1.03 -19.68 15.14
N GLY A 139 -2.04 -20.05 14.36
CA GLY A 139 -3.39 -20.35 14.83
C GLY A 139 -4.46 -20.09 13.77
N THR A 140 -5.72 -20.07 14.19
CA THR A 140 -6.87 -19.91 13.28
C THR A 140 -7.31 -18.45 13.20
N TYR A 141 -7.48 -17.93 12.00
CA TYR A 141 -8.00 -16.59 11.73
C TYR A 141 -9.36 -16.70 11.04
N ASP A 142 -10.39 -16.07 11.58
CA ASP A 142 -11.72 -16.01 10.96
C ASP A 142 -11.85 -14.66 10.24
N ILE A 143 -12.17 -14.67 8.95
CA ILE A 143 -12.07 -13.50 8.07
C ILE A 143 -13.39 -13.25 7.35
N TRP A 144 -13.88 -12.01 7.43
CA TRP A 144 -15.05 -11.52 6.70
C TRP A 144 -14.65 -10.40 5.75
N VAL A 145 -15.09 -10.51 4.51
CA VAL A 145 -14.97 -9.46 3.49
C VAL A 145 -16.34 -8.84 3.28
N GLY A 146 -16.49 -7.59 3.70
CA GLY A 146 -17.73 -6.84 3.68
C GLY A 146 -17.72 -5.68 2.70
N THR A 147 -18.81 -4.92 2.73
CA THR A 147 -18.94 -3.65 2.01
C THR A 147 -19.30 -2.54 2.98
N TYR A 148 -18.80 -1.31 2.76
CA TYR A 148 -19.15 -0.20 3.63
C TYR A 148 -20.65 0.15 3.53
N GLY A 149 -21.19 0.11 2.30
CA GLY A 149 -22.63 0.17 2.01
C GLY A 149 -23.32 -1.20 2.08
N SER A 150 -24.66 -1.23 1.97
CA SER A 150 -25.45 -2.47 2.06
C SER A 150 -25.46 -3.32 0.78
N THR A 151 -24.75 -2.89 -0.28
CA THR A 151 -24.77 -3.55 -1.58
C THR A 151 -23.53 -4.41 -1.75
N ALA A 152 -23.73 -5.72 -1.87
CA ALA A 152 -22.64 -6.67 -2.08
C ALA A 152 -22.01 -6.56 -3.48
N CYS A 153 -20.73 -6.90 -3.62
CA CYS A 153 -20.03 -6.93 -4.90
C CYS A 153 -19.00 -8.07 -4.99
N ALA A 154 -18.50 -8.33 -6.20
CA ALA A 154 -17.41 -9.27 -6.38
C ALA A 154 -16.08 -8.66 -5.89
N ALA A 155 -15.32 -9.44 -5.15
CA ALA A 155 -14.04 -9.04 -4.61
C ALA A 155 -13.05 -10.21 -4.64
N THR A 156 -11.79 -9.89 -4.40
CA THR A 156 -10.71 -10.86 -4.26
C THR A 156 -9.91 -10.52 -3.02
N ILE A 157 -9.64 -11.49 -2.16
CA ILE A 157 -8.77 -11.31 -0.99
C ILE A 157 -7.43 -11.99 -1.23
N THR A 158 -6.35 -11.34 -0.80
CA THR A 158 -4.97 -11.84 -0.88
C THR A 158 -4.37 -11.97 0.51
N PHE A 159 -3.80 -13.14 0.80
CA PHE A 159 -3.04 -13.47 2.00
C PHE A 159 -1.54 -13.46 1.66
N GLU A 160 -0.74 -12.73 2.42
CA GLU A 160 0.72 -12.67 2.23
C GLU A 160 1.46 -12.49 3.56
N THR A 161 2.60 -13.17 3.73
CA THR A 161 3.55 -12.81 4.77
C THR A 161 4.65 -11.93 4.24
N VAL A 162 4.98 -10.89 4.98
CA VAL A 162 6.00 -9.91 4.61
C VAL A 162 7.03 -9.79 5.74
N ALA A 163 8.26 -9.39 5.40
CA ALA A 163 9.30 -9.24 6.41
C ALA A 163 8.87 -8.23 7.48
N GLY A 164 8.88 -8.66 8.75
CA GLY A 164 8.79 -7.76 9.90
C GLY A 164 10.08 -6.95 10.09
N PRO A 165 10.08 -5.90 10.94
CA PRO A 165 11.28 -5.13 11.23
C PRO A 165 12.40 -6.05 11.75
N ILE A 166 13.57 -5.96 11.09
CA ILE A 166 14.74 -6.81 11.33
C ILE A 166 15.19 -6.66 12.80
N PRO A 167 15.23 -7.74 13.60
CA PRO A 167 15.90 -7.69 14.90
C PRO A 167 17.40 -7.43 14.68
N GLN A 168 17.91 -6.32 15.22
CA GLN A 168 19.35 -6.05 15.24
C GLN A 168 20.04 -7.18 16.03
N THR A 169 21.06 -7.79 15.42
CA THR A 169 21.81 -8.93 15.93
C THR A 169 22.47 -8.64 17.29
N PRO A 170 22.15 -9.38 18.37
CA PRO A 170 22.87 -9.28 19.64
C PRO A 170 24.25 -9.95 19.52
N GLY A 171 25.28 -9.25 20.01
CA GLY A 171 26.65 -9.75 20.09
C GLY A 171 26.81 -10.99 20.98
N ILE A 172 27.85 -11.77 20.67
CA ILE A 172 28.22 -13.04 21.31
C ILE A 172 28.51 -12.85 22.81
N VAL A 173 27.83 -13.64 23.66
CA VAL A 173 28.19 -13.89 25.07
C VAL A 173 28.15 -15.42 25.32
N PRO A 174 29.13 -16.01 26.04
CA PRO A 174 29.33 -17.47 26.10
C PRO A 174 28.33 -18.22 26.98
N VAL A 175 28.03 -19.47 26.59
CA VAL A 175 27.16 -20.48 27.23
C VAL A 175 27.70 -20.90 28.61
N PRO A 176 26.92 -20.89 29.73
CA PRO A 176 26.07 -22.05 30.17
C PRO A 176 24.88 -21.68 31.15
N PRO A 177 24.08 -22.61 31.76
CA PRO A 177 23.71 -23.99 31.46
C PRO A 177 22.19 -24.16 31.17
N THR A 178 21.75 -25.42 31.01
CA THR A 178 20.43 -25.96 30.61
C THR A 178 19.15 -25.25 31.12
N PRO A 179 18.06 -25.26 30.32
CA PRO A 179 16.83 -24.51 30.59
C PRO A 179 16.07 -25.04 31.81
N VAL A 180 15.89 -24.15 32.78
CA VAL A 180 14.79 -24.21 33.75
C VAL A 180 13.50 -23.82 32.99
N PRO A 181 12.35 -24.47 33.23
CA PRO A 181 11.11 -24.08 32.58
C PRO A 181 10.82 -22.60 32.85
N PRO A 182 10.44 -21.79 31.85
CA PRO A 182 10.10 -20.39 32.11
C PRO A 182 8.92 -20.35 33.10
N PRO A 183 8.98 -19.49 34.13
CA PRO A 183 7.82 -19.23 34.97
C PRO A 183 6.68 -18.66 34.09
N PRO A 184 5.43 -18.74 34.55
CA PRO A 184 4.29 -18.15 33.85
C PRO A 184 4.59 -16.69 33.50
N GLN A 185 4.39 -16.30 32.24
CA GLN A 185 4.55 -14.90 31.84
C GLN A 185 3.56 -14.06 32.64
N VAL A 186 4.09 -13.28 33.59
CA VAL A 186 3.34 -12.25 34.30
C VAL A 186 2.97 -11.20 33.26
N ALA A 187 1.68 -10.90 33.13
CA ALA A 187 1.20 -9.78 32.32
C ALA A 187 2.01 -8.53 32.72
N ALA A 188 2.74 -7.94 31.77
CA ALA A 188 3.62 -6.84 32.08
C ALA A 188 2.78 -5.59 32.34
N CYS A 189 2.92 -5.00 33.53
CA CYS A 189 2.26 -3.76 33.91
C CYS A 189 2.86 -2.53 33.20
N PRO A 190 2.18 -1.37 33.22
CA PRO A 190 2.71 -0.13 32.64
C PRO A 190 4.12 0.16 33.14
N ASP A 191 5.02 0.46 32.20
CA ASP A 191 6.46 0.61 32.44
C ASP A 191 6.93 2.03 32.11
N PRO A 192 7.12 2.91 33.11
CA PRO A 192 7.62 4.28 32.91
C PRO A 192 9.06 4.32 32.35
N GLY A 193 9.81 3.22 32.41
CA GLY A 193 11.16 3.15 31.83
C GLY A 193 11.18 3.16 30.31
N GLN A 194 10.03 3.01 29.64
CA GLN A 194 9.91 2.90 28.19
C GLN A 194 9.44 4.20 27.52
N ASN A 195 10.00 5.36 27.87
CA ASN A 195 9.73 6.70 27.28
C ASN A 195 8.78 6.71 26.06
N GLY A 196 7.62 7.37 26.16
CA GLY A 196 6.67 7.57 25.07
C GLY A 196 7.16 8.55 23.99
N GLN A 197 6.23 9.10 23.20
CA GLN A 197 6.57 10.23 22.32
C GLN A 197 7.00 11.44 23.18
N ILE A 198 8.22 11.95 22.95
CA ILE A 198 8.77 13.03 23.76
C ILE A 198 8.08 14.36 23.44
N LEU A 199 7.52 15.00 24.46
CA LEU A 199 7.00 16.37 24.44
C LEU A 199 7.89 17.24 25.31
N ARG A 200 8.38 18.38 24.81
CA ARG A 200 9.27 19.28 25.57
C ARG A 200 8.61 20.63 25.76
N PHE A 201 8.22 20.92 27.01
CA PHE A 201 7.60 22.20 27.36
C PHE A 201 8.13 22.74 28.70
N ASN A 202 7.97 24.04 28.90
CA ASN A 202 8.11 24.67 30.21
C ASN A 202 6.75 25.24 30.65
N ALA A 203 6.64 25.69 31.90
CA ALA A 203 5.36 26.18 32.42
C ALA A 203 4.78 27.33 31.59
N ARG A 204 5.63 28.25 31.12
CA ARG A 204 5.16 29.38 30.30
C ARG A 204 4.60 28.93 28.94
N ALA A 205 5.17 27.89 28.34
CA ALA A 205 4.71 27.36 27.05
C ALA A 205 3.38 26.59 27.17
N LEU A 206 3.06 26.09 28.37
CA LEU A 206 1.79 25.43 28.68
C LEU A 206 0.73 26.38 29.26
N SER A 207 1.05 27.68 29.44
CA SER A 207 0.06 28.68 29.85
C SER A 207 -1.14 28.73 28.90
N PRO A 208 -0.96 28.69 27.56
CA PRO A 208 -2.04 28.29 26.66
C PRO A 208 -2.09 26.76 26.53
N ALA A 209 -3.29 26.20 26.66
CA ALA A 209 -3.51 24.76 26.51
C ALA A 209 -2.95 24.22 25.17
N GLN A 210 -2.03 23.26 25.25
CA GLN A 210 -1.49 22.53 24.10
C GLN A 210 -2.34 21.28 23.86
N ARG A 211 -2.64 20.98 22.60
CA ARG A 211 -3.53 19.89 22.19
C ARG A 211 -2.80 18.94 21.25
N VAL A 212 -2.84 17.64 21.54
CA VAL A 212 -2.17 16.59 20.78
C VAL A 212 -3.17 15.47 20.50
N GLY A 213 -3.40 15.15 19.23
CA GLY A 213 -4.25 14.01 18.86
C GLY A 213 -3.60 12.68 19.25
N THR A 214 -4.39 11.75 19.78
CA THR A 214 -3.92 10.45 20.27
C THR A 214 -4.98 9.35 20.12
N THR A 215 -4.57 8.09 20.32
CA THR A 215 -5.48 6.94 20.41
C THR A 215 -5.45 6.40 21.82
N ALA A 216 -6.56 6.58 22.53
CA ALA A 216 -6.77 6.10 23.88
C ALA A 216 -7.00 4.58 23.90
N GLY A 217 -6.39 3.87 24.84
CA GLY A 217 -6.62 2.45 25.09
C GLY A 217 -5.37 1.57 25.01
N GLY A 218 -5.49 0.31 25.41
CA GLY A 218 -4.43 -0.69 25.29
C GLY A 218 -4.83 -2.06 25.82
N LEU A 219 -3.86 -2.98 25.90
CA LEU A 219 -4.12 -4.38 26.28
C LEU A 219 -3.97 -4.64 27.79
N ILE A 220 -3.28 -3.76 28.51
CA ILE A 220 -3.04 -3.96 29.94
C ILE A 220 -4.18 -3.38 30.74
N ASN A 221 -4.88 -4.26 31.44
CA ASN A 221 -5.88 -3.86 32.41
C ASN A 221 -5.19 -3.46 33.72
N LEU A 222 -5.40 -2.21 34.13
CA LEU A 222 -4.77 -1.65 35.32
C LEU A 222 -5.18 -2.39 36.60
N ALA A 223 -6.37 -2.99 36.63
CA ALA A 223 -6.83 -3.78 37.78
C ALA A 223 -5.97 -5.02 38.03
N ASP A 224 -5.24 -5.51 37.02
CA ASP A 224 -4.35 -6.66 37.13
C ASP A 224 -2.94 -6.28 37.64
N CYS A 225 -2.70 -4.98 37.86
CA CYS A 225 -1.42 -4.42 38.27
C CYS A 225 -1.40 -3.98 39.73
N GLN A 226 -0.69 -4.73 40.58
CA GLN A 226 -0.65 -4.47 42.02
C GLN A 226 0.03 -3.14 42.42
N SER A 227 0.92 -2.61 41.58
CA SER A 227 1.71 -1.40 41.87
C SER A 227 1.26 -0.16 41.10
N VAL A 228 0.22 -0.27 40.27
CA VAL A 228 -0.28 0.82 39.43
C VAL A 228 -1.74 1.09 39.79
N PRO A 229 -2.09 2.32 40.17
CA PRO A 229 -3.46 2.64 40.55
C PRO A 229 -4.39 2.73 39.34
N GLY A 230 -5.66 2.45 39.56
CA GLY A 230 -6.73 2.73 38.63
C GLY A 230 -7.36 1.51 37.95
N HIS A 231 -8.31 1.81 37.08
CA HIS A 231 -9.07 0.85 36.29
C HIS A 231 -9.03 1.28 34.82
N GLY A 232 -9.42 0.38 33.93
CA GLY A 232 -9.33 0.61 32.49
C GLY A 232 -8.04 0.05 31.89
N ARG A 233 -7.86 0.31 30.60
CA ARG A 233 -6.84 -0.32 29.79
C ARG A 233 -5.90 0.66 29.15
N VAL A 234 -4.61 0.40 29.31
CA VAL A 234 -3.51 1.20 28.78
C VAL A 234 -2.49 0.32 28.04
N ARG A 235 -1.55 0.94 27.32
CA ARG A 235 -0.40 0.24 26.73
C ARG A 235 0.69 0.01 27.79
N GLN A 236 1.62 -0.90 27.49
CA GLN A 236 2.77 -1.13 28.38
C GLN A 236 3.67 0.10 28.42
N ARG A 237 3.97 0.62 27.23
CA ARG A 237 4.73 1.84 27.01
C ARG A 237 3.86 3.08 27.24
N PRO A 238 4.37 4.15 27.87
CA PRO A 238 3.69 5.45 27.86
C PRO A 238 3.44 5.94 26.44
N ASP A 239 2.33 6.64 26.23
CA ASP A 239 2.00 7.24 24.94
C ASP A 239 2.84 8.50 24.71
N TYR A 240 3.02 9.28 25.77
CA TYR A 240 3.85 10.47 25.78
C TYR A 240 4.76 10.48 27.00
N THR A 241 5.95 11.07 26.85
CA THR A 241 6.79 11.47 27.97
C THR A 241 6.99 12.97 27.87
N LEU A 242 6.43 13.71 28.83
CA LEU A 242 6.60 15.15 28.94
C LEU A 242 7.87 15.46 29.72
N ASP A 243 8.87 16.00 29.01
CA ASP A 243 10.08 16.61 29.59
C ASP A 243 9.74 18.06 29.98
N PHE A 244 9.34 18.23 31.24
CA PHE A 244 8.89 19.51 31.81
C PHE A 244 10.07 20.26 32.42
N THR A 245 10.55 21.30 31.74
CA THR A 245 11.92 21.81 31.98
C THR A 245 12.02 22.97 32.98
N ASN A 246 10.96 23.75 33.24
CA ASN A 246 11.04 24.93 34.11
C ASN A 246 9.67 25.40 34.63
N ASN A 247 9.47 25.40 35.96
CA ASN A 247 8.24 25.86 36.65
C ASN A 247 8.55 26.65 37.94
N ARG A 248 9.26 27.78 37.82
CA ARG A 248 9.76 28.55 38.99
C ARG A 248 8.68 29.22 39.84
N ILE A 249 7.46 29.32 39.32
CA ILE A 249 6.34 30.01 39.95
C ILE A 249 5.38 29.00 40.61
N ASN A 250 5.73 27.70 40.58
CA ASN A 250 4.92 26.59 41.11
C ASN A 250 3.50 26.53 40.52
N HIS A 251 3.36 26.74 39.20
CA HIS A 251 2.07 26.52 38.54
C HIS A 251 1.64 25.05 38.66
N ASP A 252 0.35 24.82 38.70
CA ASP A 252 -0.22 23.49 38.62
C ASP A 252 -0.15 23.00 37.18
N LEU A 253 0.08 21.71 36.97
CA LEU A 253 0.04 21.08 35.66
C LEU A 253 -1.29 20.33 35.49
N ASP A 254 -2.15 20.83 34.61
CA ASP A 254 -3.42 20.23 34.22
C ASP A 254 -3.22 19.40 32.96
N ILE A 255 -3.48 18.10 33.07
CA ILE A 255 -3.38 17.12 31.98
C ILE A 255 -4.76 16.49 31.85
N ARG A 256 -5.41 16.62 30.70
CA ARG A 256 -6.77 16.09 30.50
C ARG A 256 -6.95 15.54 29.09
N THR A 257 -7.98 14.75 28.92
CA THR A 257 -8.37 14.22 27.62
C THR A 257 -9.64 14.90 27.12
N GLU A 258 -9.75 15.06 25.82
CA GLU A 258 -10.98 15.51 25.15
C GLU A 258 -11.30 14.53 24.02
N GLY A 259 -12.41 13.81 24.15
CA GLY A 259 -12.88 12.86 23.15
C GLY A 259 -14.34 12.49 23.36
N SER A 260 -14.87 11.70 22.43
CA SER A 260 -16.25 11.17 22.49
C SER A 260 -16.34 9.82 23.20
N CYS A 261 -15.21 9.24 23.60
CA CYS A 261 -15.14 7.99 24.35
C CYS A 261 -14.99 8.23 25.87
N ASP A 262 -14.79 7.14 26.62
CA ASP A 262 -14.59 7.11 28.06
C ASP A 262 -13.10 6.85 28.37
N PRO A 263 -12.22 7.88 28.22
CA PRO A 263 -10.79 7.75 28.43
C PRO A 263 -10.42 7.63 29.91
N VAL A 264 -9.34 6.92 30.18
CA VAL A 264 -8.62 6.98 31.46
C VAL A 264 -7.26 7.63 31.27
N LEU A 265 -6.78 8.32 32.30
CA LEU A 265 -5.49 8.99 32.28
C LEU A 265 -4.65 8.47 33.45
N LEU A 266 -3.50 7.88 33.12
CA LEU A 266 -2.52 7.42 34.08
C LEU A 266 -1.21 8.18 33.85
N ILE A 267 -0.60 8.69 34.92
CA ILE A 267 0.62 9.49 34.88
C ILE A 267 1.60 8.97 35.91
N HIS A 268 2.85 8.76 35.51
CA HIS A 268 3.98 8.53 36.40
C HIS A 268 4.84 9.80 36.45
N ASP A 269 4.96 10.40 37.64
CA ASP A 269 5.63 11.68 37.82
C ASP A 269 7.16 11.55 38.01
N PRO A 270 7.92 12.65 37.96
CA PRO A 270 9.38 12.63 38.08
C PRO A 270 9.91 12.10 39.43
N PHE A 271 9.06 12.01 40.44
CA PHE A 271 9.39 11.52 41.78
C PHE A 271 9.04 10.05 41.96
N GLY A 272 8.47 9.41 40.94
CA GLY A 272 8.10 8.00 40.97
C GLY A 272 6.68 7.74 41.50
N ASN A 273 5.82 8.75 41.59
CA ASN A 273 4.44 8.56 42.03
C ASN A 273 3.50 8.37 40.84
N TRP A 274 2.49 7.53 41.03
CA TRP A 274 1.42 7.32 40.07
C TRP A 274 0.20 8.18 40.38
N HIS A 275 -0.40 8.74 39.33
CA HIS A 275 -1.63 9.52 39.36
C HIS A 275 -2.61 8.94 38.37
N PHE A 276 -3.87 8.75 38.75
CA PHE A 276 -4.90 8.16 37.91
C PHE A 276 -6.21 8.94 38.01
N ASN A 277 -6.88 9.15 36.87
CA ASN A 277 -8.27 9.60 36.83
C ASN A 277 -8.97 9.09 35.56
N ASP A 278 -10.25 8.77 35.67
CA ASP A 278 -11.15 8.34 34.61
C ASP A 278 -12.30 9.34 34.34
N ASP A 279 -12.68 10.23 35.26
CA ASP A 279 -13.83 11.11 35.10
C ASP A 279 -13.73 12.47 35.83
N ARG A 280 -12.98 13.43 35.26
CA ARG A 280 -12.88 14.78 35.84
C ARG A 280 -14.07 15.69 35.49
N GLY A 281 -14.75 15.45 34.37
CA GLY A 281 -15.88 16.25 33.90
C GLY A 281 -16.61 15.56 32.75
N GLY A 282 -17.73 14.90 33.07
CA GLY A 282 -18.33 13.94 32.15
C GLY A 282 -17.46 12.68 32.05
N LEU A 283 -17.41 12.05 30.88
CA LEU A 283 -16.59 10.84 30.64
C LEU A 283 -15.10 11.15 30.40
N ASN A 284 -14.68 12.42 30.42
CA ASN A 284 -13.30 12.78 30.13
C ASN A 284 -12.43 12.74 31.40
N ALA A 285 -11.34 11.97 31.34
CA ALA A 285 -10.29 11.97 32.36
C ALA A 285 -9.51 13.28 32.43
N GLY A 286 -9.04 13.62 33.63
CA GLY A 286 -8.07 14.70 33.80
C GLY A 286 -7.45 14.74 35.17
N LEU A 287 -6.17 15.07 35.24
CA LEU A 287 -5.38 15.18 36.45
C LEU A 287 -4.82 16.58 36.55
N ARG A 288 -4.94 17.17 37.75
CA ARG A 288 -4.30 18.43 38.09
C ARG A 288 -3.23 18.13 39.14
N LEU A 289 -1.98 18.39 38.78
CA LEU A 289 -0.80 18.15 39.62
C LEU A 289 -0.35 19.48 40.24
N PRO A 290 -0.63 19.74 41.54
CA PRO A 290 -0.36 21.04 42.12
C PRO A 290 1.12 21.31 42.26
N GLY A 291 1.58 22.51 41.87
CA GLY A 291 2.99 22.89 41.96
C GLY A 291 3.94 21.89 41.27
N ALA A 292 3.54 21.38 40.10
CA ALA A 292 4.24 20.33 39.37
C ALA A 292 5.74 20.66 39.17
N GLN A 293 6.63 19.77 39.60
CA GLN A 293 8.07 20.04 39.56
C GLN A 293 8.65 19.74 38.18
N PRO A 294 9.72 20.43 37.75
CA PRO A 294 10.43 20.08 36.54
C PRO A 294 10.95 18.63 36.56
N GLY A 295 10.80 17.92 35.46
CA GLY A 295 11.19 16.52 35.30
C GLY A 295 10.38 15.79 34.23
N GLN A 296 10.54 14.48 34.14
CA GLN A 296 9.81 13.63 33.20
C GLN A 296 8.49 13.13 33.78
N TYR A 297 7.40 13.36 33.05
CA TYR A 297 6.09 12.79 33.33
C TYR A 297 5.75 11.81 32.21
N ASP A 298 5.60 10.54 32.54
CA ASP A 298 5.14 9.51 31.60
C ASP A 298 3.62 9.45 31.64
N ILE A 299 2.99 9.54 30.47
CA ILE A 299 1.54 9.74 30.32
C ILE A 299 0.98 8.62 29.46
N TRP A 300 0.02 7.88 30.02
CA TRP A 300 -0.80 6.89 29.32
C TRP A 300 -2.22 7.42 29.17
N VAL A 301 -2.71 7.37 27.95
CA VAL A 301 -4.10 7.67 27.61
C VAL A 301 -4.77 6.34 27.30
N GLY A 302 -5.53 5.84 28.27
CA GLY A 302 -6.26 4.59 28.20
C GLY A 302 -7.75 4.77 27.94
N THR A 303 -8.49 3.67 27.97
CA THR A 303 -9.96 3.67 27.98
C THR A 303 -10.48 2.88 29.17
N PHE A 304 -11.64 3.26 29.70
CA PHE A 304 -12.24 2.51 30.81
C PHE A 304 -12.72 1.13 30.35
N GLY A 305 -13.24 1.07 29.11
CA GLY A 305 -13.65 -0.15 28.43
C GLY A 305 -12.51 -0.89 27.71
N SER A 306 -12.86 -2.00 27.04
CA SER A 306 -11.89 -2.80 26.28
C SER A 306 -11.56 -2.28 24.88
N ALA A 307 -12.37 -1.36 24.35
CA ALA A 307 -12.19 -0.76 23.03
C ALA A 307 -11.26 0.45 23.11
N SER A 308 -10.40 0.63 22.12
CA SER A 308 -9.63 1.86 21.91
C SER A 308 -10.45 2.90 21.14
N CYS A 309 -10.07 4.17 21.23
CA CYS A 309 -10.76 5.28 20.55
C CYS A 309 -9.82 6.44 20.24
N ALA A 310 -10.18 7.27 19.26
CA ALA A 310 -9.51 8.54 19.04
C ALA A 310 -9.83 9.52 20.18
N SER A 311 -8.82 10.22 20.68
CA SER A 311 -8.91 11.20 21.75
C SER A 311 -7.89 12.33 21.53
N THR A 312 -8.02 13.43 22.25
CA THR A 312 -7.05 14.53 22.26
C THR A 312 -6.49 14.70 23.66
N LEU A 313 -5.17 14.62 23.82
CA LEU A 313 -4.48 14.99 25.05
C LEU A 313 -4.33 16.51 25.11
N VAL A 314 -4.69 17.11 26.24
CA VAL A 314 -4.59 18.54 26.50
C VAL A 314 -3.69 18.78 27.70
N LEU A 315 -2.68 19.63 27.52
CA LEU A 315 -1.68 20.00 28.53
C LEU A 315 -1.75 21.50 28.80
N GLU A 316 -1.93 21.90 30.05
CA GLU A 316 -2.08 23.30 30.44
C GLU A 316 -1.46 23.56 31.81
N THR A 317 -0.89 24.74 32.04
CA THR A 317 -0.50 25.16 33.39
C THR A 317 -1.44 26.21 33.95
N LEU A 318 -1.82 26.04 35.22
CA LEU A 318 -2.77 26.89 35.93
C LEU A 318 -2.11 27.55 37.16
N ASP A 319 -2.63 28.66 37.64
CA ASP A 319 -2.18 29.22 38.92
C ASP A 319 -2.65 28.35 40.11
N PRO A 320 -1.89 28.34 41.23
CA PRO A 320 -2.19 27.50 42.41
C PRO A 320 -3.58 27.72 43.04
N ASP A 321 -4.24 28.85 42.78
CA ASP A 321 -5.59 29.17 43.28
C ASP A 321 -6.72 28.67 42.37
N GLY A 322 -6.38 27.99 41.27
CA GLY A 322 -7.34 27.42 40.34
C GLY A 322 -7.93 28.39 39.34
N THR A 323 -7.49 29.64 39.35
CA THR A 323 -7.77 30.55 38.25
C THR A 323 -6.85 30.22 37.08
N VAL A 324 -7.42 30.19 35.86
CA VAL A 324 -6.60 30.38 34.66
C VAL A 324 -5.91 31.71 34.87
N VAL A 325 -4.57 31.74 34.83
CA VAL A 325 -3.77 32.97 34.94
C VAL A 325 -4.54 34.06 34.19
N PRO A 326 -5.08 35.09 34.87
CA PRO A 326 -5.74 36.17 34.16
C PRO A 326 -4.67 36.69 33.20
N PRO A 327 -4.95 36.77 31.89
CA PRO A 327 -3.98 37.35 30.99
C PRO A 327 -3.58 38.69 31.59
N PRO A 328 -2.28 39.03 31.63
CA PRO A 328 -1.85 40.34 32.10
C PRO A 328 -2.78 41.39 31.47
N PRO A 329 -3.19 42.44 32.22
CA PRO A 329 -4.08 43.47 31.68
C PRO A 329 -3.57 43.80 30.28
N PRO A 330 -4.45 43.78 29.26
CA PRO A 330 -4.00 43.83 27.89
C PRO A 330 -2.98 44.97 27.84
N PRO A 331 -1.72 44.71 27.43
CA PRO A 331 -0.86 45.82 27.08
C PRO A 331 -1.72 46.70 26.16
N PRO A 332 -1.68 48.03 26.34
CA PRO A 332 -2.50 48.95 25.54
C PRO A 332 -2.51 48.39 24.12
N PRO A 333 -3.71 48.13 23.55
CA PRO A 333 -3.92 47.20 22.44
C PRO A 333 -2.71 47.29 21.53
N PRO A 334 -1.91 46.21 21.35
CA PRO A 334 -0.64 46.36 20.68
C PRO A 334 -0.94 47.10 19.40
N THR A 335 -0.38 48.29 19.31
CA THR A 335 -0.30 49.08 18.11
C THR A 335 0.56 48.28 17.16
N ALA A 336 -0.05 47.26 16.60
CA ALA A 336 0.49 46.39 15.61
C ALA A 336 -0.74 45.92 14.83
N ALA A 337 -1.39 46.89 14.18
CA ALA A 337 -2.10 46.63 12.92
C ALA A 337 -1.15 46.10 11.82
N CYS A 338 0.08 45.73 12.19
CA CYS A 338 1.27 45.58 11.38
C CYS A 338 2.17 44.47 11.95
N PRO A 339 2.87 43.72 11.11
CA PRO A 339 3.87 42.74 11.53
C PRO A 339 4.99 43.37 12.38
N ASP A 340 5.43 42.67 13.41
CA ASP A 340 6.42 43.16 14.39
C ASP A 340 7.78 42.45 14.24
N PRO A 341 8.79 43.08 13.60
CA PRO A 341 10.14 42.52 13.48
C PRO A 341 10.92 42.51 14.80
N GLY A 342 10.40 43.12 15.88
CA GLY A 342 11.01 43.04 17.20
C GLY A 342 10.83 41.68 17.89
N ARG A 343 10.07 40.76 17.28
CA ARG A 343 9.84 39.40 17.77
C ARG A 343 10.73 38.42 17.03
N ASN A 344 11.21 37.40 17.73
CA ASN A 344 11.97 36.33 17.10
C ASN A 344 11.04 35.19 16.65
N GLY A 345 11.17 34.78 15.41
CA GLY A 345 10.59 33.55 14.89
C GLY A 345 11.44 32.32 15.24
N ARG A 346 11.17 31.18 14.60
CA ARG A 346 12.07 30.03 14.70
C ARG A 346 13.46 30.43 14.22
N MET A 347 14.44 30.39 15.12
CA MET A 347 15.80 30.82 14.81
C MET A 347 16.49 29.84 13.86
N LEU A 348 16.94 30.36 12.71
CA LEU A 348 17.76 29.66 11.72
C LEU A 348 19.15 30.28 11.76
N ARG A 349 20.21 29.48 11.82
CA ARG A 349 21.58 30.00 11.94
C ARG A 349 22.47 29.39 10.87
N TYR A 350 22.84 30.21 9.89
CA TYR A 350 23.63 29.79 8.74
C TYR A 350 24.60 30.91 8.32
N ASP A 351 25.71 30.57 7.66
CA ASP A 351 26.43 31.50 6.81
C ASP A 351 25.99 31.32 5.34
N ALA A 352 26.40 32.21 4.45
CA ALA A 352 26.02 32.13 3.04
C ALA A 352 26.51 30.83 2.38
N GLN A 353 27.66 30.28 2.80
CA GLN A 353 28.16 29.01 2.25
C GLN A 353 27.25 27.83 2.63
N GLY A 354 26.73 27.80 3.87
CA GLY A 354 25.78 26.82 4.35
C GLY A 354 24.41 26.90 3.68
N LEU A 355 24.09 28.03 3.04
CA LEU A 355 22.90 28.22 2.23
C LEU A 355 23.14 28.03 0.72
N TRP A 356 24.32 27.58 0.28
CA TRP A 356 24.59 27.31 -1.14
C TRP A 356 23.64 26.24 -1.73
N THR A 357 23.23 25.29 -0.91
CA THR A 357 22.18 24.32 -1.25
C THR A 357 20.87 24.74 -0.59
N PRO A 358 19.74 24.75 -1.33
CA PRO A 358 18.47 25.19 -0.78
C PRO A 358 18.06 24.42 0.48
N GLN A 359 17.76 25.18 1.54
CA GLN A 359 17.27 24.68 2.82
C GLN A 359 15.75 24.83 2.86
N ARG A 360 15.06 23.81 3.37
CA ARG A 360 13.60 23.71 3.35
C ARG A 360 13.03 23.63 4.77
N PHE A 361 12.02 24.43 5.06
CA PHE A 361 11.38 24.50 6.38
C PHE A 361 9.85 24.52 6.23
N GLY A 362 9.17 23.53 6.81
CA GLY A 362 7.71 23.53 6.87
C GLY A 362 7.16 24.65 7.75
N VAL A 363 6.05 25.24 7.34
CA VAL A 363 5.37 26.37 8.00
C VAL A 363 3.88 26.33 7.70
N VAL A 364 3.05 26.80 8.65
CA VAL A 364 1.65 27.10 8.37
C VAL A 364 1.58 28.53 7.89
N ALA A 365 1.38 28.73 6.61
CA ALA A 365 1.29 30.05 6.01
C ALA A 365 -0.04 30.72 6.37
N GLY A 366 0.01 32.02 6.65
CA GLY A 366 -1.14 32.84 7.00
C GLY A 366 -1.12 33.36 8.45
N GLY A 367 -2.09 34.18 8.83
CA GLY A 367 -2.22 34.64 10.20
C GLY A 367 -3.22 35.80 10.37
N PRO A 368 -3.38 36.33 11.59
CA PRO A 368 -4.43 37.30 11.89
C PRO A 368 -4.12 38.74 11.43
N VAL A 369 -2.90 39.04 10.99
CA VAL A 369 -2.49 40.41 10.61
C VAL A 369 -2.68 40.62 9.12
N ASN A 370 -3.57 41.55 8.75
CA ASN A 370 -3.79 41.97 7.36
C ASN A 370 -2.79 43.07 6.96
N LEU A 371 -1.86 42.74 6.06
CA LEU A 371 -0.85 43.65 5.54
C LEU A 371 -1.45 44.87 4.81
N GLY A 372 -2.59 44.72 4.14
CA GLY A 372 -3.26 45.83 3.48
C GLY A 372 -3.81 46.88 4.44
N ALA A 373 -3.96 46.54 5.73
CA ALA A 373 -4.33 47.49 6.79
C ALA A 373 -3.11 48.09 7.51
N CYS A 374 -1.89 47.71 7.10
CA CYS A 374 -0.64 48.13 7.71
C CYS A 374 0.07 49.19 6.85
N GLN A 375 0.48 50.31 7.47
CA GLN A 375 1.29 51.35 6.80
C GLN A 375 2.80 51.18 7.05
N ALA A 376 3.19 50.32 8.01
CA ALA A 376 4.58 50.12 8.42
C ALA A 376 5.31 49.01 7.67
N ALA A 377 4.58 48.12 7.01
CA ALA A 377 5.10 47.02 6.19
C ALA A 377 4.39 47.05 4.83
N PRO A 378 5.09 46.81 3.72
CA PRO A 378 4.52 46.80 2.38
C PRO A 378 3.72 45.52 2.12
N GLY A 379 2.81 45.60 1.14
CA GLY A 379 2.14 44.44 0.56
C GLY A 379 0.71 44.20 1.01
N HIS A 380 0.16 43.07 0.56
CA HIS A 380 -1.19 42.61 0.83
C HIS A 380 -1.16 41.16 1.32
N GLY A 381 -2.26 40.71 1.94
CA GLY A 381 -2.37 39.36 2.49
C GLY A 381 -2.32 39.31 4.01
N TRP A 382 -2.28 38.09 4.53
CA TRP A 382 -2.49 37.76 5.93
C TRP A 382 -1.27 37.02 6.47
N VAL A 383 -0.64 37.56 7.52
CA VAL A 383 0.56 37.00 8.14
C VAL A 383 0.42 36.88 9.66
N ALA A 384 1.31 36.13 10.28
CA ALA A 384 1.44 36.10 11.73
C ALA A 384 1.89 37.45 12.30
N ALA A 385 1.56 37.72 13.57
CA ALA A 385 1.94 39.00 14.21
C ALA A 385 3.45 39.12 14.49
N GLY A 386 4.14 37.99 14.70
CA GLY A 386 5.60 37.91 14.72
C GLY A 386 6.09 37.03 13.56
N PRO A 387 7.39 37.09 13.22
CA PRO A 387 7.92 36.33 12.10
C PRO A 387 7.85 34.83 12.38
N ASP A 388 7.64 34.03 11.34
CA ASP A 388 7.65 32.57 11.41
C ASP A 388 9.08 32.05 11.60
N PHE A 389 10.04 32.72 10.96
CA PHE A 389 11.46 32.41 11.05
C PHE A 389 12.28 33.68 11.24
N THR A 390 13.34 33.58 12.03
CA THR A 390 14.41 34.60 12.08
C THR A 390 15.70 33.94 11.64
N LEU A 391 16.24 34.35 10.49
CA LEU A 391 17.52 33.89 9.99
C LEU A 391 18.65 34.78 10.52
N ALA A 392 19.48 34.24 11.40
CA ALA A 392 20.76 34.82 11.79
C ALA A 392 21.84 34.43 10.76
N LEU A 393 22.05 35.30 9.77
CA LEU A 393 23.09 35.12 8.75
C LEU A 393 24.46 35.47 9.35
N THR A 394 25.24 34.46 9.72
CA THR A 394 26.50 34.63 10.47
C THR A 394 27.67 35.13 9.62
N GLY A 395 27.56 35.12 8.29
CA GLY A 395 28.58 35.65 7.40
C GLY A 395 28.28 35.49 5.91
N ASN A 396 28.67 36.49 5.11
CA ASN A 396 28.54 36.47 3.65
C ASN A 396 29.76 37.10 2.96
N ARG A 397 30.95 36.50 3.16
CA ARG A 397 32.22 37.05 2.67
C ARG A 397 32.33 37.11 1.14
N GLN A 398 31.48 36.36 0.43
CA GLN A 398 31.47 36.27 -1.03
C GLN A 398 30.43 37.20 -1.67
N ASN A 399 29.79 38.09 -0.90
CA ASN A 399 28.74 39.01 -1.34
C ASN A 399 27.63 38.32 -2.14
N ARG A 400 27.20 37.16 -1.65
CA ARG A 400 26.14 36.35 -2.28
C ARG A 400 24.78 37.00 -2.14
N ASP A 401 23.92 36.79 -3.11
CA ASP A 401 22.51 37.13 -2.98
C ASP A 401 21.85 36.08 -2.09
N LEU A 402 20.78 36.47 -1.42
CA LEU A 402 19.99 35.59 -0.58
C LEU A 402 18.58 35.51 -1.14
N GLU A 403 18.14 34.32 -1.48
CA GLU A 403 16.84 34.06 -2.05
C GLU A 403 15.95 33.29 -1.08
N PHE A 404 14.69 33.70 -1.05
CA PHE A 404 13.62 33.12 -0.28
C PHE A 404 12.46 32.78 -1.24
N ARG A 405 11.93 31.57 -1.16
CA ARG A 405 10.80 31.09 -1.95
C ARG A 405 9.82 30.37 -1.04
N VAL A 406 8.53 30.46 -1.34
CA VAL A 406 7.50 29.64 -0.69
C VAL A 406 6.95 28.62 -1.68
N GLU A 407 6.84 27.37 -1.24
CA GLU A 407 6.21 26.28 -2.00
C GLU A 407 5.00 25.80 -1.19
N GLY A 408 3.78 25.92 -1.74
CA GLY A 408 2.55 25.50 -1.07
C GLY A 408 1.39 25.33 -2.05
N SER A 409 0.32 24.68 -1.62
CA SER A 409 -0.91 24.48 -2.44
C SER A 409 -1.88 25.66 -2.38
N CYS A 410 -1.49 26.73 -1.68
CA CYS A 410 -2.24 27.97 -1.52
C CYS A 410 -1.58 29.10 -2.33
N ASP A 411 -2.14 30.30 -2.22
CA ASP A 411 -1.58 31.54 -2.74
C ASP A 411 -0.75 32.22 -1.64
N PRO A 412 0.54 31.86 -1.46
CA PRO A 412 1.38 32.42 -0.42
C PRO A 412 1.66 33.90 -0.64
N VAL A 413 2.03 34.58 0.45
CA VAL A 413 2.75 35.86 0.39
C VAL A 413 4.01 35.76 1.22
N LEU A 414 5.05 36.48 0.83
CA LEU A 414 6.34 36.47 1.52
C LEU A 414 6.71 37.91 1.90
N LEU A 415 6.89 38.13 3.19
CA LEU A 415 7.33 39.41 3.75
C LEU A 415 8.62 39.20 4.54
N ILE A 416 9.62 40.03 4.29
CA ILE A 416 10.94 39.94 4.93
C ILE A 416 11.35 41.31 5.45
N HIS A 417 11.77 41.36 6.70
CA HIS A 417 12.48 42.50 7.28
C HIS A 417 13.97 42.15 7.35
N ASP A 418 14.79 42.85 6.58
CA ASP A 418 16.19 42.51 6.37
C ASP A 418 17.12 43.03 7.49
N ALA A 419 18.37 42.60 7.44
CA ALA A 419 19.42 42.98 8.40
C ALA A 419 19.72 44.49 8.47
N SER A 420 19.33 45.27 7.46
CA SER A 420 19.48 46.72 7.42
C SER A 420 18.25 47.47 7.96
N GLY A 421 17.18 46.75 8.29
CA GLY A 421 15.89 47.31 8.70
C GLY A 421 14.95 47.65 7.53
N GLY A 422 15.23 47.13 6.33
CA GLY A 422 14.40 47.30 5.14
C GLY A 422 13.34 46.22 5.02
N TRP A 423 12.15 46.58 4.50
CA TRP A 423 11.08 45.62 4.21
C TRP A 423 11.06 45.21 2.74
N HIS A 424 10.81 43.93 2.50
CA HIS A 424 10.67 43.33 1.18
C HIS A 424 9.41 42.48 1.14
N PHE A 425 8.62 42.61 0.09
CA PHE A 425 7.36 41.89 -0.06
C PHE A 425 7.26 41.34 -1.47
N ASN A 426 6.79 40.09 -1.59
CA ASN A 426 6.30 39.56 -2.84
C ASN A 426 5.12 38.61 -2.58
N ASP A 427 4.09 38.66 -3.43
CA ASP A 427 2.99 37.70 -3.50
C ASP A 427 3.12 36.77 -4.72
N ASP A 428 3.65 37.23 -5.85
CA ASP A 428 3.80 36.43 -7.08
C ASP A 428 5.17 36.59 -7.78
N ASP A 429 5.81 35.49 -8.21
CA ASP A 429 7.01 35.54 -9.07
C ASP A 429 6.80 34.86 -10.42
N ASN A 430 6.30 33.62 -10.40
CA ASN A 430 5.85 32.89 -11.61
C ASN A 430 4.70 31.94 -11.22
N GLY A 431 3.46 32.37 -11.47
CA GLY A 431 2.26 31.72 -10.93
C GLY A 431 1.93 32.24 -9.53
N LEU A 432 1.34 31.40 -8.67
CA LEU A 432 0.89 31.80 -7.31
C LEU A 432 2.01 31.76 -6.25
N ASN A 433 3.23 31.32 -6.58
CA ASN A 433 4.28 31.17 -5.57
C ASN A 433 5.11 32.46 -5.42
N SER A 434 5.28 32.92 -4.18
CA SER A 434 6.06 34.11 -3.85
C SER A 434 7.56 33.83 -3.74
N ARG A 435 8.37 34.78 -4.21
CA ARG A 435 9.83 34.70 -4.16
C ARG A 435 10.46 36.08 -3.96
N LEU A 436 11.47 36.18 -3.09
CA LEU A 436 12.25 37.39 -2.89
C LEU A 436 13.74 37.07 -3.00
N ARG A 437 14.47 37.90 -3.74
CA ARG A 437 15.93 37.85 -3.84
C ARG A 437 16.54 39.15 -3.34
N LEU A 438 17.36 39.05 -2.30
CA LEU A 438 18.09 40.15 -1.68
C LEU A 438 19.53 40.14 -2.16
N GLU A 439 19.89 41.09 -3.01
CA GLU A 439 21.23 41.19 -3.57
C GLU A 439 22.27 41.47 -2.48
N ARG A 440 23.41 40.78 -2.54
CA ARG A 440 24.57 40.99 -1.64
C ARG A 440 24.18 41.09 -0.16
N ALA A 441 23.34 40.15 0.29
CA ALA A 441 22.76 40.12 1.62
C ALA A 441 23.80 40.31 2.75
N GLN A 442 23.61 41.33 3.59
CA GLN A 442 24.53 41.63 4.69
C GLN A 442 24.38 40.62 5.84
N PRO A 443 25.48 40.24 6.52
CA PRO A 443 25.37 39.45 7.75
C PRO A 443 24.50 40.17 8.79
N GLY A 444 23.56 39.47 9.41
CA GLY A 444 22.61 40.03 10.36
C GLY A 444 21.34 39.20 10.48
N HIS A 445 20.30 39.77 11.09
CA HIS A 445 19.01 39.11 11.28
C HIS A 445 18.06 39.43 10.14
N TYR A 446 17.41 38.41 9.60
CA TYR A 446 16.33 38.51 8.63
C TYR A 446 15.09 37.89 9.25
N ASP A 447 14.06 38.70 9.46
CA ASP A 447 12.77 38.24 9.99
C ASP A 447 11.83 37.96 8.83
N ILE A 448 11.25 36.76 8.81
CA ILE A 448 10.58 36.19 7.65
C ILE A 448 9.16 35.77 8.06
N TRP A 449 8.18 36.32 7.35
CA TRP A 449 6.77 35.94 7.46
C TRP A 449 6.34 35.22 6.19
N VAL A 450 5.71 34.07 6.38
CA VAL A 450 5.07 33.31 5.31
C VAL A 450 3.56 33.43 5.51
N GLY A 451 2.94 34.24 4.67
CA GLY A 451 1.51 34.52 4.71
C GLY A 451 0.73 33.84 3.60
N THR A 452 -0.55 34.20 3.53
CA THR A 452 -1.47 33.86 2.44
C THR A 452 -2.12 35.12 1.90
N PHE A 453 -2.42 35.18 0.61
CA PHE A 453 -3.11 36.34 0.03
C PHE A 453 -4.53 36.49 0.63
N GLY A 454 -5.21 35.36 0.85
CA GLY A 454 -6.50 35.28 1.55
C GLY A 454 -6.36 35.09 3.07
N SER A 455 -7.48 35.18 3.80
CA SER A 455 -7.52 35.03 5.28
C SER A 455 -7.43 33.58 5.78
N GLN A 456 -7.40 32.61 4.87
CA GLN A 456 -7.32 31.19 5.19
C GLN A 456 -5.86 30.75 5.27
N THR A 457 -5.51 29.98 6.29
CA THR A 457 -4.17 29.42 6.48
C THR A 457 -3.98 28.11 5.72
N CYS A 458 -2.75 27.77 5.37
CA CYS A 458 -2.41 26.53 4.65
C CYS A 458 -1.04 25.97 5.06
N GLN A 459 -0.78 24.70 4.76
CA GLN A 459 0.56 24.13 4.89
C GLN A 459 1.44 24.59 3.72
N ALA A 460 2.64 25.06 4.03
CA ALA A 460 3.62 25.52 3.05
C ALA A 460 5.05 25.17 3.48
N THR A 461 6.00 25.35 2.58
CA THR A 461 7.43 25.17 2.81
C THR A 461 8.18 26.42 2.41
N LEU A 462 8.88 27.04 3.35
CA LEU A 462 9.87 28.08 3.07
C LEU A 462 11.16 27.43 2.55
N VAL A 463 11.67 27.92 1.43
CA VAL A 463 12.96 27.55 0.87
C VAL A 463 13.91 28.74 0.89
N VAL A 464 15.11 28.56 1.42
CA VAL A 464 16.15 29.60 1.54
C VAL A 464 17.45 29.13 0.90
N GLU A 465 18.04 29.95 0.02
CA GLU A 465 19.31 29.65 -0.64
C GLU A 465 20.15 30.89 -0.91
N SER A 466 21.47 30.74 -1.06
CA SER A 466 22.38 31.80 -1.46
C SER A 466 22.92 31.60 -2.88
N LEU A 467 23.04 32.70 -3.62
CA LEU A 467 23.41 32.71 -5.03
C LEU A 467 24.65 33.60 -5.23
N GLY A 468 25.53 33.27 -6.19
CA GLY A 468 26.76 34.04 -6.41
C GLY A 468 26.57 35.23 -7.36
N ASN A 469 27.33 36.32 -7.16
CA ASN A 469 27.46 37.39 -8.17
C ASN A 469 27.99 36.80 -9.50
N GLN A 470 27.20 36.86 -10.56
CA GLN A 470 27.67 36.81 -11.95
C GLN A 470 27.30 38.18 -12.54
N VAL A 471 28.25 39.07 -12.84
CA VAL A 471 28.95 39.16 -14.14
C VAL A 471 28.00 38.76 -15.27
N THR A 472 27.65 39.72 -16.13
CA THR A 472 26.89 39.49 -17.37
C THR A 472 27.22 38.14 -17.99
N PRO A 473 26.23 37.28 -18.25
CA PRO A 473 26.50 35.97 -18.82
C PRO A 473 27.20 36.16 -20.18
N PRO A 474 28.22 35.34 -20.51
CA PRO A 474 28.40 35.01 -21.93
C PRO A 474 27.05 34.55 -22.48
N PRO A 475 26.74 34.77 -23.78
CA PRO A 475 25.45 34.42 -24.36
C PRO A 475 25.04 33.05 -23.84
N PRO A 476 23.79 32.91 -23.37
CA PRO A 476 23.38 31.75 -22.59
C PRO A 476 23.88 30.50 -23.30
N PRO A 477 24.53 29.55 -22.59
CA PRO A 477 24.66 28.23 -23.18
C PRO A 477 23.26 27.87 -23.67
N PRO A 478 23.11 27.42 -24.92
CA PRO A 478 21.80 27.16 -25.50
C PRO A 478 20.99 26.38 -24.46
N PRO A 479 19.69 26.72 -24.27
CA PRO A 479 18.86 26.08 -23.27
C PRO A 479 19.16 24.58 -23.30
N PRO A 480 19.38 23.94 -22.12
CA PRO A 480 19.71 22.52 -22.09
C PRO A 480 18.75 21.82 -23.06
N PRO A 481 19.28 21.05 -24.03
CA PRO A 481 18.47 20.59 -25.14
C PRO A 481 17.23 19.93 -24.58
N VAL A 482 16.06 20.34 -25.06
CA VAL A 482 14.79 19.79 -24.61
C VAL A 482 14.90 18.27 -24.65
N VAL A 483 14.84 17.65 -23.48
CA VAL A 483 15.05 16.23 -23.29
C VAL A 483 13.71 15.56 -23.59
N CYS A 484 13.49 15.17 -24.84
CA CYS A 484 12.26 14.51 -25.27
C CYS A 484 12.35 12.98 -25.18
N PRO A 485 11.20 12.27 -25.15
CA PRO A 485 11.18 10.81 -25.14
C PRO A 485 12.00 10.21 -26.30
N MET A 486 12.84 9.22 -25.97
CA MET A 486 13.81 8.61 -26.89
C MET A 486 13.27 7.30 -27.48
N LEU A 487 12.94 7.31 -28.77
CA LEU A 487 12.50 6.12 -29.53
C LEU A 487 13.60 5.06 -29.74
N THR A 488 14.87 5.46 -29.60
CA THR A 488 16.04 4.58 -29.75
C THR A 488 16.23 3.62 -28.58
N GLN A 489 15.55 3.86 -27.46
CA GLN A 489 15.56 2.99 -26.29
C GLN A 489 14.26 2.18 -26.25
N SER A 490 14.32 0.96 -25.73
CA SER A 490 13.13 0.11 -25.52
C SER A 490 12.79 0.05 -24.05
N GLY A 491 11.53 0.15 -23.65
CA GLY A 491 11.09 -0.06 -22.27
C GLY A 491 11.16 -1.52 -21.81
N GLN A 492 10.42 -1.87 -20.77
CA GLN A 492 10.22 -3.27 -20.41
C GLN A 492 9.55 -4.02 -21.58
N PRO A 493 10.15 -5.10 -22.10
CA PRO A 493 9.65 -5.76 -23.29
C PRO A 493 8.38 -6.55 -22.97
N LEU A 494 7.33 -6.31 -23.75
CA LEU A 494 6.09 -7.08 -23.75
C LEU A 494 5.94 -7.74 -25.13
N SER A 495 5.56 -9.01 -25.19
CA SER A 495 5.33 -9.69 -26.47
C SER A 495 4.03 -10.47 -26.41
N PHE A 496 3.09 -10.09 -27.27
CA PHE A 496 1.75 -10.67 -27.29
C PHE A 496 1.25 -10.85 -28.73
N ARG A 497 0.37 -11.83 -28.91
CA ARG A 497 -0.52 -11.86 -30.07
C ARG A 497 -1.77 -11.05 -29.74
N ALA A 498 -2.37 -10.40 -30.72
CA ALA A 498 -3.58 -9.61 -30.49
C ALA A 498 -4.68 -10.42 -29.79
N ARG A 499 -4.83 -11.70 -30.13
CA ARG A 499 -5.76 -12.64 -29.46
C ARG A 499 -5.48 -12.85 -27.97
N ASP A 500 -4.22 -12.79 -27.54
CA ASP A 500 -3.84 -13.01 -26.13
C ASP A 500 -4.27 -11.82 -25.28
N LEU A 501 -4.31 -10.62 -25.88
CA LEU A 501 -4.79 -9.39 -25.26
C LEU A 501 -6.31 -9.24 -25.25
N ARG A 502 -7.10 -10.23 -25.73
CA ARG A 502 -8.56 -10.18 -25.58
C ARG A 502 -8.99 -10.17 -24.11
N VAL A 503 -8.18 -10.80 -23.27
CA VAL A 503 -8.22 -10.67 -21.82
C VAL A 503 -7.23 -9.59 -21.43
N ALA A 504 -7.69 -8.59 -20.67
CA ALA A 504 -6.86 -7.48 -20.25
C ALA A 504 -5.64 -7.97 -19.47
N GLN A 505 -4.46 -7.45 -19.81
CA GLN A 505 -3.21 -7.71 -19.10
C GLN A 505 -2.83 -6.47 -18.30
N SER A 506 -2.53 -6.63 -17.01
CA SER A 506 -2.17 -5.52 -16.12
C SER A 506 -0.70 -5.60 -15.71
N PHE A 507 -0.02 -4.45 -15.72
CA PHE A 507 1.40 -4.31 -15.40
C PHE A 507 1.59 -3.18 -14.39
N GLY A 508 1.94 -3.52 -13.15
CA GLY A 508 2.27 -2.54 -12.11
C GLY A 508 3.58 -1.80 -12.41
N MET A 509 3.60 -0.49 -12.16
CA MET A 509 4.74 0.37 -12.45
C MET A 509 4.69 1.69 -11.65
N THR A 510 5.79 2.45 -11.67
CA THR A 510 5.80 3.82 -11.15
C THR A 510 5.66 4.81 -12.30
N ALA A 511 4.51 5.47 -12.36
CA ALA A 511 4.19 6.51 -13.33
C ALA A 511 4.94 7.80 -12.97
N GLY A 512 5.43 8.52 -13.98
CA GLY A 512 6.11 9.81 -13.82
C GLY A 512 7.53 9.82 -14.36
N GLY A 513 8.14 11.00 -14.44
CA GLY A 513 9.57 11.12 -14.74
C GLY A 513 10.04 12.55 -15.02
N ALA A 514 11.34 12.70 -15.28
CA ALA A 514 11.98 14.02 -15.38
C ALA A 514 11.71 14.76 -16.71
N VAL A 515 11.10 14.11 -17.71
CA VAL A 515 10.81 14.71 -19.02
C VAL A 515 9.44 15.38 -18.98
N ASP A 516 9.42 16.70 -19.15
CA ASP A 516 8.20 17.48 -19.35
C ASP A 516 7.79 17.46 -20.84
N LEU A 517 6.66 16.82 -21.13
CA LEU A 517 6.10 16.72 -22.47
C LEU A 517 5.70 18.08 -23.06
N GLY A 518 5.30 19.04 -22.22
CA GLY A 518 4.91 20.37 -22.67
C GLY A 518 6.06 21.14 -23.34
N ALA A 519 7.30 20.75 -23.06
CA ALA A 519 8.49 21.32 -23.68
C ALA A 519 8.83 20.70 -25.06
N CYS A 520 8.21 19.58 -25.43
CA CYS A 520 8.52 18.80 -26.63
C CYS A 520 7.63 19.15 -27.84
N GLN A 521 8.18 19.88 -28.82
CA GLN A 521 7.40 20.36 -29.97
C GLN A 521 6.86 19.27 -30.92
N SER A 522 7.44 18.07 -30.92
CA SER A 522 7.08 16.98 -31.84
C SER A 522 6.34 15.82 -31.18
N VAL A 523 5.97 15.96 -29.90
CA VAL A 523 5.31 14.93 -29.11
C VAL A 523 4.03 15.53 -28.53
N PRO A 524 2.86 14.91 -28.74
CA PRO A 524 1.61 15.43 -28.23
C PRO A 524 1.49 15.24 -26.71
N GLY A 525 0.73 16.14 -26.08
CA GLY A 525 0.31 16.01 -24.68
C GLY A 525 1.12 16.85 -23.70
N HIS A 526 0.69 16.79 -22.44
CA HIS A 526 1.31 17.44 -21.29
C HIS A 526 1.57 16.41 -20.19
N GLY A 527 2.50 16.72 -19.29
CA GLY A 527 2.83 15.86 -18.15
C GLY A 527 4.28 15.39 -18.14
N HIS A 528 4.60 14.63 -17.11
CA HIS A 528 5.94 14.22 -16.73
C HIS A 528 6.12 12.72 -16.95
N ILE A 529 7.05 12.36 -17.85
CA ILE A 529 7.37 10.96 -18.20
C ILE A 529 8.86 10.67 -18.04
N SER A 530 9.24 9.39 -18.08
CA SER A 530 10.63 8.99 -18.23
C SER A 530 11.12 9.27 -19.66
N GLN A 531 12.43 9.51 -19.84
CA GLN A 531 13.00 9.67 -21.18
C GLN A 531 12.95 8.37 -22.01
N ARG A 532 13.11 7.22 -21.35
CA ARG A 532 12.95 5.88 -21.91
C ARG A 532 11.47 5.45 -21.85
N PRO A 533 10.94 4.69 -22.84
CA PRO A 533 9.62 4.10 -22.69
C PRO A 533 9.52 3.26 -21.43
N SER A 534 8.36 3.29 -20.77
CA SER A 534 8.07 2.40 -19.64
C SER A 534 7.98 0.95 -20.12
N PHE A 535 7.30 0.74 -21.25
CA PHE A 535 7.14 -0.56 -21.90
C PHE A 535 7.39 -0.47 -23.41
N THR A 536 7.85 -1.56 -24.00
CA THR A 536 7.90 -1.74 -25.46
C THR A 536 7.14 -3.02 -25.81
N LEU A 537 5.97 -2.87 -26.40
CA LEU A 537 5.09 -3.95 -26.82
C LEU A 537 5.39 -4.36 -28.26
N SER A 538 5.74 -5.63 -28.47
CA SER A 538 5.76 -6.30 -29.77
C SER A 538 4.44 -7.04 -29.97
N LEU A 539 3.60 -6.51 -30.84
CA LEU A 539 2.27 -7.05 -31.13
C LEU A 539 2.26 -7.83 -32.46
N SER A 540 1.74 -9.06 -32.42
CA SER A 540 1.65 -9.96 -33.59
C SER A 540 0.23 -10.50 -33.81
N ASP A 541 -0.01 -11.16 -34.96
CA ASP A 541 -1.30 -11.79 -35.30
C ASP A 541 -2.52 -10.86 -35.15
N VAL A 542 -2.45 -9.60 -35.61
CA VAL A 542 -3.54 -8.63 -35.49
C VAL A 542 -4.59 -8.83 -36.60
N PRO A 543 -5.82 -9.26 -36.30
CA PRO A 543 -6.93 -9.31 -37.25
C PRO A 543 -7.30 -7.91 -37.78
N ARG A 544 -7.91 -7.85 -38.98
CA ARG A 544 -8.41 -6.58 -39.54
C ARG A 544 -9.47 -5.97 -38.62
N ASN A 545 -9.36 -4.65 -38.41
CA ASN A 545 -10.29 -3.83 -37.63
C ASN A 545 -10.30 -4.10 -36.12
N ASP A 546 -9.26 -4.76 -35.60
CA ASP A 546 -9.07 -4.85 -34.16
C ASP A 546 -8.64 -3.48 -33.59
N ALA A 547 -9.10 -3.20 -32.36
CA ALA A 547 -8.67 -2.07 -31.57
C ALA A 547 -7.75 -2.53 -30.43
N LEU A 548 -6.85 -1.66 -30.01
CA LEU A 548 -5.99 -1.87 -28.84
C LEU A 548 -6.19 -0.71 -27.87
N GLU A 549 -6.39 -1.01 -26.62
CA GLU A 549 -6.60 -0.05 -25.55
C GLU A 549 -5.48 -0.14 -24.53
N PHE A 550 -5.00 1.03 -24.12
CA PHE A 550 -4.07 1.26 -23.03
C PHE A 550 -4.81 2.05 -21.98
N ARG A 551 -5.02 1.48 -20.80
CA ARG A 551 -5.62 2.16 -19.65
C ARG A 551 -4.58 2.25 -18.56
N VAL A 552 -4.52 3.37 -17.85
CA VAL A 552 -3.64 3.55 -16.71
C VAL A 552 -4.49 3.84 -15.49
N GLU A 553 -4.35 3.01 -14.46
CA GLU A 553 -5.06 3.16 -13.19
C GLU A 553 -4.03 3.48 -12.09
N GLY A 554 -4.20 4.60 -11.39
CA GLY A 554 -3.27 5.02 -10.33
C GLY A 554 -3.93 5.92 -9.29
N ARG A 555 -3.25 6.16 -8.17
CA ARG A 555 -3.70 7.12 -7.14
C ARG A 555 -3.34 8.58 -7.49
N CYS A 556 -2.62 8.80 -8.58
CA CYS A 556 -2.32 10.11 -9.15
C CYS A 556 -3.11 10.31 -10.45
N ASP A 557 -3.02 11.53 -10.98
CA ASP A 557 -3.48 11.90 -12.32
C ASP A 557 -2.46 11.38 -13.35
N PRO A 558 -2.64 10.18 -13.94
CA PRO A 558 -1.67 9.58 -14.83
C PRO A 558 -1.76 10.21 -16.23
N VAL A 559 -0.74 10.00 -17.04
CA VAL A 559 -0.82 10.22 -18.49
C VAL A 559 -0.28 9.01 -19.23
N VAL A 560 -0.83 8.71 -20.40
CA VAL A 560 -0.33 7.66 -21.29
C VAL A 560 0.05 8.24 -22.65
N LEU A 561 1.29 7.97 -23.08
CA LEU A 561 1.81 8.34 -24.38
C LEU A 561 2.27 7.07 -25.10
N VAL A 562 1.83 6.87 -26.34
CA VAL A 562 2.15 5.70 -27.15
C VAL A 562 2.68 6.14 -28.52
N HIS A 563 3.81 5.56 -28.92
CA HIS A 563 4.33 5.66 -30.28
C HIS A 563 4.08 4.34 -31.01
N ASP A 564 3.34 4.39 -32.11
CA ASP A 564 2.87 3.22 -32.84
C ASP A 564 3.87 2.72 -33.93
N PRO A 565 3.64 1.54 -34.52
CA PRO A 565 4.51 0.99 -35.57
C PRO A 565 4.52 1.81 -36.87
N ALA A 566 3.49 2.62 -37.12
CA ALA A 566 3.38 3.48 -38.29
C ALA A 566 4.13 4.82 -38.11
N GLY A 567 4.65 5.09 -36.90
CA GLY A 567 5.35 6.33 -36.55
C GLY A 567 4.42 7.42 -36.00
N GLY A 568 3.18 7.08 -35.65
CA GLY A 568 2.21 7.98 -35.05
C GLY A 568 2.35 8.07 -33.53
N TRP A 569 2.15 9.27 -32.98
CA TRP A 569 2.04 9.50 -31.55
C TRP A 569 0.58 9.60 -31.11
N HIS A 570 0.29 9.03 -29.94
CA HIS A 570 -1.04 9.00 -29.34
C HIS A 570 -0.91 9.31 -27.86
N PHE A 571 -1.74 10.22 -27.36
CA PHE A 571 -1.67 10.69 -25.98
C PHE A 571 -3.07 10.72 -25.38
N ASN A 572 -3.17 10.38 -24.10
CA ASN A 572 -4.33 10.71 -23.29
C ASN A 572 -3.93 10.93 -21.83
N ASP A 573 -4.55 11.89 -21.16
CA ASP A 573 -4.42 12.16 -19.72
C ASP A 573 -5.66 11.74 -18.94
N ASP A 574 -6.88 11.99 -19.45
CA ASP A 574 -8.13 11.75 -18.72
C ASP A 574 -9.16 10.85 -19.45
N ASP A 575 -10.05 10.21 -18.69
CA ASP A 575 -11.23 9.49 -19.19
C ASP A 575 -12.45 9.87 -18.32
N ALA A 576 -13.29 8.91 -17.91
CA ALA A 576 -14.33 9.15 -16.89
C ALA A 576 -13.70 9.26 -15.49
N GLY A 577 -12.97 10.35 -15.24
CA GLY A 577 -12.21 10.62 -14.02
C GLY A 577 -10.77 11.02 -14.34
N LEU A 578 -9.89 10.93 -13.33
CA LEU A 578 -8.46 11.30 -13.47
C LEU A 578 -7.59 10.21 -14.12
N ASN A 579 -8.11 9.01 -14.41
CA ASN A 579 -7.32 7.92 -14.99
C ASN A 579 -7.31 8.01 -16.53
N SER A 580 -6.15 7.76 -17.15
CA SER A 580 -6.01 7.85 -18.60
C SER A 580 -6.45 6.58 -19.32
N ARG A 581 -7.12 6.76 -20.47
CA ARG A 581 -7.51 5.64 -21.34
C ARG A 581 -7.36 5.98 -22.82
N LEU A 582 -6.44 5.33 -23.49
CA LEU A 582 -6.17 5.53 -24.91
C LEU A 582 -6.57 4.30 -25.71
N ARG A 583 -7.53 4.46 -26.64
CA ARG A 583 -7.96 3.38 -27.54
C ARG A 583 -7.58 3.69 -28.98
N LEU A 584 -6.75 2.84 -29.56
CA LEU A 584 -6.34 2.88 -30.95
C LEU A 584 -7.23 1.95 -31.78
N SER A 585 -7.85 2.48 -32.82
CA SER A 585 -8.60 1.69 -33.82
C SER A 585 -7.67 1.25 -34.95
N ASP A 586 -8.03 0.16 -35.63
CA ASP A 586 -7.31 -0.36 -36.81
C ASP A 586 -5.82 -0.62 -36.55
N VAL A 587 -5.51 -1.30 -35.45
CA VAL A 587 -4.13 -1.51 -35.03
C VAL A 587 -3.34 -2.41 -35.97
N SER A 588 -2.05 -2.11 -36.11
CA SER A 588 -1.12 -2.85 -36.97
C SER A 588 -0.17 -3.72 -36.14
N PRO A 589 0.23 -4.90 -36.63
CA PRO A 589 1.28 -5.67 -35.96
C PRO A 589 2.59 -4.87 -36.00
N GLY A 590 3.35 -4.90 -34.91
CA GLY A 590 4.61 -4.18 -34.82
C GLY A 590 4.98 -3.75 -33.42
N ARG A 591 5.93 -2.82 -33.34
CA ARG A 591 6.46 -2.26 -32.09
C ARG A 591 5.65 -1.04 -31.66
N TYR A 592 5.14 -1.08 -30.44
CA TYR A 592 4.54 0.05 -29.73
C TYR A 592 5.45 0.41 -28.56
N ASP A 593 5.89 1.66 -28.48
CA ASP A 593 6.61 2.17 -27.31
C ASP A 593 5.63 2.98 -26.44
N ILE A 594 5.60 2.68 -25.14
CA ILE A 594 4.57 3.16 -24.22
C ILE A 594 5.26 3.86 -23.06
N TRP A 595 4.92 5.12 -22.83
CA TRP A 595 5.31 5.90 -21.66
C TRP A 595 4.09 6.09 -20.78
N VAL A 596 4.27 5.79 -19.49
CA VAL A 596 3.29 6.07 -18.46
C VAL A 596 3.87 7.12 -17.54
N GLY A 597 3.18 8.26 -17.48
CA GLY A 597 3.59 9.45 -16.76
C GLY A 597 2.55 9.91 -15.76
N THR A 598 2.78 11.10 -15.23
CA THR A 598 1.84 11.82 -14.38
C THR A 598 1.60 13.21 -14.95
N PHE A 599 0.41 13.77 -14.80
CA PHE A 599 0.13 15.13 -15.27
C PHE A 599 0.97 16.16 -14.48
N GLY A 600 1.09 15.97 -13.16
CA GLY A 600 2.02 16.70 -12.30
C GLY A 600 3.43 16.10 -12.25
N SER A 601 4.38 16.78 -11.59
CA SER A 601 5.78 16.34 -11.49
C SER A 601 6.05 15.23 -10.47
N GLN A 602 5.03 14.86 -9.67
CA GLN A 602 5.15 13.83 -8.64
C GLN A 602 4.86 12.46 -9.22
N ALA A 603 5.83 11.54 -9.10
CA ALA A 603 5.67 10.16 -9.50
C ALA A 603 4.75 9.38 -8.54
N CYS A 604 4.04 8.36 -9.05
CA CYS A 604 3.13 7.55 -8.24
C CYS A 604 3.09 6.08 -8.69
N GLN A 605 2.57 5.18 -7.86
CA GLN A 605 2.29 3.81 -8.31
C GLN A 605 1.05 3.79 -9.19
N ALA A 606 1.16 3.11 -10.32
CA ALA A 606 0.09 2.94 -11.30
C ALA A 606 0.16 1.55 -11.94
N SER A 607 -0.92 1.15 -12.61
CA SER A 607 -0.99 -0.08 -13.39
C SER A 607 -1.34 0.27 -14.83
N LEU A 608 -0.51 -0.18 -15.77
CA LEU A 608 -0.84 -0.16 -17.20
C LEU A 608 -1.66 -1.41 -17.53
N ILE A 609 -2.89 -1.23 -17.97
CA ILE A 609 -3.75 -2.28 -18.50
C ILE A 609 -3.77 -2.21 -20.03
N VAL A 610 -3.46 -3.33 -20.69
CA VAL A 610 -3.49 -3.45 -22.16
C VAL A 610 -4.53 -4.48 -22.56
N GLN A 611 -5.44 -4.11 -23.46
CA GLN A 611 -6.50 -4.99 -23.95
C GLN A 611 -6.76 -4.78 -25.44
N SER A 612 -6.99 -5.87 -26.18
CA SER A 612 -7.45 -5.84 -27.57
C SER A 612 -8.95 -6.12 -27.67
N PHE A 613 -9.59 -5.49 -28.63
CA PHE A 613 -11.00 -5.67 -28.93
C PHE A 613 -11.15 -6.01 -30.41
N GLY A 614 -11.85 -7.11 -30.71
CA GLY A 614 -12.15 -7.48 -32.08
C GLY A 614 -13.58 -7.98 -32.22
N THR A 615 -14.02 -8.15 -33.46
CA THR A 615 -15.39 -8.62 -33.81
C THR A 615 -15.59 -10.13 -33.64
N THR A 616 -14.52 -10.85 -33.30
CA THR A 616 -14.56 -12.30 -33.00
C THR A 616 -14.67 -12.52 -31.50
N PRO A 617 -15.72 -13.21 -30.99
CA PRO A 617 -15.92 -13.44 -29.57
C PRO A 617 -14.71 -14.16 -28.95
N PRO A 618 -14.33 -13.81 -27.71
CA PRO A 618 -13.29 -14.56 -27.00
C PRO A 618 -13.74 -16.03 -26.82
N PRO A 619 -12.82 -17.00 -26.88
CA PRO A 619 -13.13 -18.35 -26.41
C PRO A 619 -13.56 -18.29 -24.93
N PRO A 620 -14.49 -19.15 -24.49
CA PRO A 620 -15.00 -19.13 -23.12
C PRO A 620 -13.86 -19.30 -22.10
N PRO A 621 -14.00 -18.71 -20.90
CA PRO A 621 -12.99 -18.81 -19.84
C PRO A 621 -12.66 -20.27 -19.51
N PRO A 622 -11.43 -20.59 -19.07
CA PRO A 622 -11.02 -21.96 -18.82
C PRO A 622 -11.90 -22.59 -17.73
N THR A 623 -12.67 -23.61 -18.12
CA THR A 623 -13.50 -24.42 -17.22
C THR A 623 -12.64 -24.98 -16.07
N ALA A 624 -13.14 -24.89 -14.83
CA ALA A 624 -12.51 -25.50 -13.66
C ALA A 624 -12.21 -26.99 -13.92
N THR A 625 -11.05 -27.47 -13.46
CA THR A 625 -10.65 -28.87 -13.62
C THR A 625 -11.35 -29.71 -12.56
N LEU A 626 -12.14 -30.69 -12.99
CA LEU A 626 -12.94 -31.59 -12.17
C LEU A 626 -12.17 -32.91 -11.90
N PRO A 627 -12.47 -33.67 -10.84
CA PRO A 627 -11.89 -35.01 -10.63
C PRO A 627 -12.40 -36.02 -11.66
N ASP A 628 -11.63 -37.07 -11.97
CA ASP A 628 -12.02 -38.14 -12.91
C ASP A 628 -13.39 -38.77 -12.51
N PRO A 629 -14.43 -38.62 -13.34
CA PRO A 629 -15.76 -39.15 -13.05
C PRO A 629 -15.88 -40.65 -13.38
N GLY A 630 -14.82 -41.28 -13.88
CA GLY A 630 -14.81 -42.65 -14.39
C GLY A 630 -15.42 -42.76 -15.78
N ASN A 631 -16.63 -42.25 -16.00
CA ASN A 631 -17.29 -42.10 -17.30
C ASN A 631 -18.16 -40.83 -17.34
N LEU A 632 -18.77 -40.53 -18.50
CA LEU A 632 -19.50 -39.28 -18.75
C LEU A 632 -21.03 -39.44 -18.67
N THR A 633 -21.54 -40.58 -18.18
CA THR A 633 -22.99 -40.85 -18.12
C THR A 633 -23.72 -39.82 -17.25
N ALA A 634 -23.11 -39.39 -16.14
CA ALA A 634 -23.67 -38.36 -15.26
C ALA A 634 -23.76 -36.97 -15.91
N PHE A 635 -23.01 -36.75 -16.99
CA PHE A 635 -22.93 -35.47 -17.71
C PHE A 635 -23.81 -35.43 -18.96
N ARG A 636 -24.58 -36.49 -19.24
CA ARG A 636 -25.42 -36.63 -20.44
C ARG A 636 -26.36 -35.47 -20.71
N SER A 637 -26.85 -34.79 -19.66
CA SER A 637 -27.73 -33.62 -19.81
C SER A 637 -27.00 -32.35 -20.27
N ARG A 638 -25.67 -32.35 -20.27
CA ARG A 638 -24.81 -31.18 -20.56
C ARG A 638 -24.27 -31.20 -22.00
N VAL A 639 -25.09 -31.66 -22.94
CA VAL A 639 -24.72 -31.71 -24.37
C VAL A 639 -24.24 -30.35 -24.87
N GLY A 640 -23.09 -30.33 -25.54
CA GLY A 640 -22.44 -29.12 -26.06
C GLY A 640 -21.44 -28.49 -25.09
N GLU A 641 -21.44 -28.88 -23.82
CA GLU A 641 -20.48 -28.36 -22.85
C GLU A 641 -19.10 -29.01 -22.98
N THR A 642 -18.05 -28.21 -22.76
CA THR A 642 -16.66 -28.66 -22.71
C THR A 642 -16.14 -28.60 -21.27
N LEU A 643 -15.74 -29.75 -20.75
CA LEU A 643 -15.32 -29.96 -19.37
C LEU A 643 -13.85 -30.44 -19.32
N ARG A 644 -13.16 -30.15 -18.22
CA ARG A 644 -11.78 -30.58 -18.00
C ARG A 644 -11.73 -31.49 -16.79
N PHE A 645 -11.07 -32.63 -16.92
CA PHE A 645 -10.92 -33.61 -15.85
C PHE A 645 -9.45 -33.92 -15.60
N GLU A 646 -9.03 -34.00 -14.33
CA GLU A 646 -7.75 -34.59 -13.97
C GLU A 646 -7.90 -36.11 -13.94
N VAL A 647 -7.20 -36.79 -14.85
CA VAL A 647 -7.39 -38.22 -15.13
C VAL A 647 -6.04 -38.92 -15.10
N THR A 648 -5.99 -40.13 -14.55
CA THR A 648 -4.82 -41.01 -14.66
C THR A 648 -5.11 -42.07 -15.72
N GLY A 649 -4.31 -42.11 -16.79
CA GLY A 649 -4.53 -43.01 -17.92
C GLY A 649 -4.51 -44.49 -17.53
N ALA A 650 -5.45 -45.28 -18.05
CA ALA A 650 -5.60 -46.71 -17.73
C ALA A 650 -5.69 -47.58 -18.99
N ALA A 651 -5.20 -48.82 -18.92
CA ALA A 651 -5.34 -49.79 -20.02
C ALA A 651 -6.67 -50.57 -19.98
N THR A 652 -7.34 -50.58 -18.82
CA THR A 652 -8.53 -51.37 -18.49
C THR A 652 -9.76 -50.50 -18.32
N GLY A 653 -10.96 -51.07 -18.52
CA GLY A 653 -12.24 -50.35 -18.48
C GLY A 653 -13.06 -50.55 -19.74
N SER A 654 -14.33 -50.18 -19.73
CA SER A 654 -15.17 -50.21 -20.93
C SER A 654 -14.72 -49.14 -21.94
N LEU A 655 -14.79 -49.45 -23.24
CA LEU A 655 -14.46 -48.49 -24.30
C LEU A 655 -15.14 -48.86 -25.61
N TRP A 656 -16.02 -47.97 -26.09
CA TRP A 656 -16.76 -48.12 -27.33
C TRP A 656 -16.61 -46.86 -28.18
N GLY A 657 -16.27 -47.03 -29.46
CA GLY A 657 -16.05 -45.91 -30.38
C GLY A 657 -14.60 -45.44 -30.51
N THR A 658 -14.38 -44.52 -31.44
CA THR A 658 -13.08 -43.92 -31.76
C THR A 658 -13.27 -42.45 -32.11
N GLY A 659 -12.48 -41.56 -31.51
CA GLY A 659 -12.66 -40.12 -31.60
C GLY A 659 -13.88 -39.62 -30.82
N ILE A 660 -15.04 -40.24 -31.05
CA ILE A 660 -16.28 -40.08 -30.30
C ILE A 660 -16.57 -41.42 -29.60
N TYR A 661 -16.72 -41.39 -28.28
CA TYR A 661 -16.96 -42.54 -27.43
C TYR A 661 -18.37 -42.49 -26.85
N THR A 662 -18.96 -43.64 -26.54
CA THR A 662 -20.22 -43.67 -25.77
C THR A 662 -19.98 -43.11 -24.35
N ASP A 663 -20.97 -42.44 -23.77
CA ASP A 663 -20.84 -41.79 -22.46
C ASP A 663 -20.61 -42.73 -21.27
N ASP A 664 -20.80 -44.03 -21.45
CA ASP A 664 -20.46 -45.09 -20.48
C ASP A 664 -19.04 -45.67 -20.68
N SER A 665 -18.29 -45.22 -21.69
CA SER A 665 -16.88 -45.54 -21.88
C SER A 665 -16.02 -44.93 -20.77
N SER A 666 -15.05 -45.68 -20.27
CA SER A 666 -14.07 -45.23 -19.27
C SER A 666 -13.23 -44.07 -19.82
N LEU A 667 -13.28 -42.92 -19.14
CA LEU A 667 -12.56 -41.70 -19.55
C LEU A 667 -11.04 -41.92 -19.52
N SER A 668 -10.52 -42.58 -18.49
CA SER A 668 -9.11 -42.91 -18.36
C SER A 668 -8.60 -43.84 -19.45
N ARG A 669 -9.41 -44.81 -19.90
CA ARG A 669 -9.06 -45.70 -21.02
C ARG A 669 -9.20 -45.00 -22.37
N ALA A 670 -10.24 -44.18 -22.54
CA ALA A 670 -10.45 -43.38 -23.74
C ALA A 670 -9.33 -42.34 -23.94
N ALA A 671 -8.81 -41.73 -22.86
CA ALA A 671 -7.70 -40.78 -22.90
C ALA A 671 -6.40 -41.42 -23.40
N VAL A 672 -6.14 -42.67 -23.02
CA VAL A 672 -5.01 -43.45 -23.56
C VAL A 672 -5.25 -43.83 -25.01
N HIS A 673 -6.43 -44.35 -25.34
CA HIS A 673 -6.81 -44.67 -26.72
C HIS A 673 -6.68 -43.46 -27.66
N ALA A 674 -7.11 -42.26 -27.22
CA ALA A 674 -7.00 -41.01 -27.96
C ALA A 674 -5.55 -40.46 -28.04
N GLY A 675 -4.61 -41.00 -27.26
CA GLY A 675 -3.22 -40.58 -27.24
C GLY A 675 -2.94 -39.32 -26.40
N VAL A 676 -3.91 -38.90 -25.57
CA VAL A 676 -3.76 -37.74 -24.68
C VAL A 676 -2.90 -38.09 -23.46
N LEU A 677 -3.04 -39.31 -22.93
CA LEU A 677 -2.29 -39.80 -21.78
C LEU A 677 -1.63 -41.16 -22.09
N ARG A 678 -0.53 -41.47 -21.42
CA ARG A 678 -0.01 -42.84 -21.33
C ARG A 678 -0.64 -43.58 -20.15
N VAL A 679 -0.55 -44.91 -20.15
CA VAL A 679 -0.97 -45.71 -18.98
C VAL A 679 -0.14 -45.29 -17.75
N GLY A 680 -0.81 -44.96 -16.66
CA GLY A 680 -0.21 -44.48 -15.41
C GLY A 680 0.15 -42.98 -15.39
N GLN A 681 -0.04 -42.25 -16.49
CA GLN A 681 0.20 -40.81 -16.55
C GLN A 681 -1.04 -40.06 -16.04
N THR A 682 -0.86 -39.21 -15.04
CA THR A 682 -1.87 -38.24 -14.60
C THR A 682 -1.75 -36.96 -15.43
N GLY A 683 -2.89 -36.44 -15.90
CA GLY A 683 -2.94 -35.16 -16.63
C GLY A 683 -4.37 -34.68 -16.86
N VAL A 684 -4.49 -33.45 -17.34
CA VAL A 684 -5.79 -32.82 -17.60
C VAL A 684 -6.31 -33.21 -18.99
N VAL A 685 -7.48 -33.83 -19.04
CA VAL A 685 -8.18 -34.25 -20.25
C VAL A 685 -9.36 -33.32 -20.49
N THR A 686 -9.42 -32.70 -21.66
CA THR A 686 -10.55 -31.85 -22.08
C THR A 686 -11.53 -32.68 -22.91
N VAL A 687 -12.81 -32.66 -22.53
CA VAL A 687 -13.87 -33.42 -23.20
C VAL A 687 -15.06 -32.54 -23.56
N THR A 688 -15.69 -32.80 -24.70
CA THR A 688 -16.99 -32.23 -25.05
C THR A 688 -18.07 -33.30 -24.95
N VAL A 689 -19.15 -33.01 -24.23
CA VAL A 689 -20.32 -33.89 -24.15
C VAL A 689 -21.16 -33.74 -25.42
N LEU A 690 -21.54 -34.86 -26.04
CA LEU A 690 -22.22 -34.91 -27.33
C LEU A 690 -23.52 -35.73 -27.23
N PRO A 691 -24.51 -35.52 -28.13
CA PRO A 691 -25.64 -36.43 -28.25
C PRO A 691 -25.19 -37.85 -28.60
N GLY A 692 -26.02 -38.84 -28.30
CA GLY A 692 -25.84 -40.21 -28.75
C GLY A 692 -25.80 -40.36 -30.28
N GLN A 693 -25.10 -41.38 -30.77
CA GLN A 693 -25.00 -41.73 -32.19
C GLN A 693 -25.75 -43.03 -32.51
N ALA A 694 -26.08 -43.23 -33.79
CA ALA A 694 -26.71 -44.46 -34.26
C ALA A 694 -25.74 -45.67 -34.29
N SER A 695 -24.43 -45.42 -34.36
CA SER A 695 -23.38 -46.43 -34.29
C SER A 695 -22.05 -45.80 -33.88
N TYR A 696 -21.17 -46.62 -33.30
CA TYR A 696 -19.82 -46.24 -32.88
C TYR A 696 -18.82 -47.25 -33.45
N GLN A 697 -17.78 -46.77 -34.12
CA GLN A 697 -16.73 -47.62 -34.69
C GLN A 697 -15.58 -47.76 -33.69
N GLY A 698 -15.21 -48.98 -33.33
CA GLY A 698 -14.02 -49.30 -32.55
C GLY A 698 -12.78 -49.44 -33.42
N THR A 699 -11.62 -49.11 -32.85
CA THR A 699 -10.29 -49.25 -33.46
C THR A 699 -9.25 -49.64 -32.41
N THR A 700 -8.03 -49.96 -32.84
CA THR A 700 -6.89 -50.05 -31.93
C THR A 700 -5.99 -48.83 -32.14
N GLN A 701 -5.82 -48.01 -31.10
CA GLN A 701 -4.97 -46.82 -31.13
C GLN A 701 -4.17 -46.71 -29.84
N ASN A 702 -2.91 -46.25 -29.95
CA ASN A 702 -2.02 -46.02 -28.80
C ASN A 702 -1.90 -47.23 -27.85
N GLY A 703 -1.96 -48.45 -28.40
CA GLY A 703 -1.87 -49.70 -27.63
C GLY A 703 -3.16 -50.11 -26.91
N VAL A 704 -4.29 -49.41 -27.12
CA VAL A 704 -5.59 -49.71 -26.52
C VAL A 704 -6.60 -50.07 -27.61
N GLU A 705 -7.39 -51.13 -27.39
CA GLU A 705 -8.46 -51.56 -28.29
C GLU A 705 -9.84 -51.07 -27.80
N SER A 706 -10.57 -50.36 -28.67
CA SER A 706 -11.99 -50.00 -28.51
C SER A 706 -12.88 -50.90 -29.37
N ARG A 707 -14.14 -51.12 -28.94
CA ARG A 707 -15.09 -52.00 -29.64
C ARG A 707 -16.14 -51.21 -30.42
N ASN A 708 -16.67 -51.82 -31.48
CA ASN A 708 -17.86 -51.32 -32.17
C ASN A 708 -19.06 -51.36 -31.24
N TYR A 709 -20.00 -50.42 -31.43
CA TYR A 709 -21.28 -50.43 -30.73
C TYR A 709 -22.41 -49.88 -31.61
N GLY A 710 -23.65 -50.27 -31.29
CA GLY A 710 -24.86 -49.82 -31.96
C GLY A 710 -25.32 -48.45 -31.47
N SER A 711 -26.61 -48.17 -31.60
CA SER A 711 -27.19 -46.90 -31.16
C SER A 711 -27.11 -46.75 -29.64
N TRP A 712 -26.68 -45.57 -29.18
CA TRP A 712 -26.59 -45.23 -27.76
C TRP A 712 -27.07 -43.80 -27.51
N THR A 713 -27.38 -43.47 -26.26
CA THR A 713 -28.11 -42.22 -25.90
C THR A 713 -27.21 -41.02 -25.64
N GLY A 714 -25.92 -41.21 -25.38
CA GLY A 714 -24.99 -40.11 -25.08
C GLY A 714 -23.57 -40.42 -25.51
N SER A 715 -22.79 -39.38 -25.82
CA SER A 715 -21.41 -39.55 -26.27
C SER A 715 -20.50 -38.49 -25.65
N TYR A 716 -19.18 -38.69 -25.77
CA TYR A 716 -18.22 -37.62 -25.56
C TYR A 716 -17.07 -37.72 -26.57
N GLN A 717 -16.43 -36.59 -26.81
CA GLN A 717 -15.21 -36.48 -27.60
C GLN A 717 -14.08 -35.95 -26.72
N ILE A 718 -12.89 -36.54 -26.86
CA ILE A 718 -11.68 -36.05 -26.21
C ILE A 718 -10.94 -35.12 -27.17
N HIS A 719 -10.52 -33.96 -26.68
CA HIS A 719 -9.66 -33.05 -27.44
C HIS A 719 -8.20 -33.30 -27.09
N ASN A 720 -7.36 -33.45 -28.12
CA ASN A 720 -5.92 -33.39 -27.94
C ASN A 720 -5.54 -31.95 -27.57
N PRO A 721 -5.01 -31.67 -26.36
CA PRO A 721 -4.24 -30.45 -26.22
C PRO A 721 -3.05 -30.57 -27.19
N VAL A 722 -2.88 -29.57 -28.06
CA VAL A 722 -1.59 -29.36 -28.72
C VAL A 722 -0.57 -29.35 -27.59
N ALA A 723 0.35 -30.31 -27.59
CA ALA A 723 1.37 -30.39 -26.57
C ALA A 723 2.02 -28.99 -26.44
N PRO A 724 2.09 -28.39 -25.24
CA PRO A 724 2.90 -27.20 -25.09
C PRO A 724 4.31 -27.56 -25.59
N PRO A 725 4.98 -26.67 -26.37
CA PRO A 725 6.36 -26.91 -26.73
C PRO A 725 7.17 -27.19 -25.45
N PRO A 726 8.25 -27.98 -25.52
CA PRO A 726 9.11 -28.20 -24.36
C PRO A 726 9.42 -26.83 -23.74
N PRO A 727 9.42 -26.69 -22.40
CA PRO A 727 9.70 -25.41 -21.78
C PRO A 727 10.99 -24.88 -22.38
N ALA A 728 10.91 -23.71 -23.01
CA ALA A 728 12.10 -23.01 -23.46
C ALA A 728 13.07 -22.98 -22.28
N ALA A 729 14.35 -23.31 -22.54
CA ALA A 729 15.36 -23.31 -21.48
C ALA A 729 15.22 -22.00 -20.68
N PRO A 730 15.13 -22.06 -19.33
CA PRO A 730 14.88 -20.87 -18.54
C PRO A 730 15.89 -19.79 -18.88
N LEU A 731 15.53 -18.50 -18.83
CA LEU A 731 16.38 -17.40 -19.30
C LEU A 731 17.77 -17.35 -18.63
N ALA A 732 17.95 -17.96 -17.45
CA ALA A 732 19.27 -18.12 -16.82
C ALA A 732 20.16 -19.19 -17.48
N ALA A 733 19.60 -20.16 -18.20
CA ALA A 733 20.34 -21.24 -18.83
C ALA A 733 21.18 -20.72 -20.01
N GLY A 734 22.45 -21.11 -20.05
CA GLY A 734 23.41 -20.68 -21.04
C GLY A 734 24.83 -20.55 -20.50
N THR A 735 25.70 -20.08 -21.38
CA THR A 735 27.06 -19.65 -21.02
C THR A 735 27.06 -18.13 -20.88
N TRP A 736 27.76 -17.63 -19.86
CA TRP A 736 27.85 -16.23 -19.50
C TRP A 736 29.30 -15.85 -19.20
N ARG A 737 29.69 -14.65 -19.62
CA ARG A 737 30.94 -13.99 -19.27
C ARG A 737 30.76 -13.20 -17.99
N VAL A 738 31.41 -13.62 -16.91
CA VAL A 738 31.21 -13.04 -15.58
C VAL A 738 32.28 -11.98 -15.26
N SER A 739 31.91 -10.97 -14.47
CA SER A 739 32.79 -9.97 -13.86
C SER A 739 32.45 -9.85 -12.37
N ILE A 740 33.41 -10.18 -11.50
CA ILE A 740 33.23 -10.30 -10.05
C ILE A 740 34.39 -9.60 -9.35
N GLY A 741 34.17 -8.39 -8.81
CA GLY A 741 35.21 -7.67 -8.04
C GLY A 741 36.57 -7.54 -8.74
N GLY A 742 36.56 -7.34 -10.07
CA GLY A 742 37.77 -7.24 -10.90
C GLY A 742 38.28 -8.56 -11.51
N TRP A 743 37.68 -9.70 -11.15
CA TRP A 743 37.98 -11.00 -11.75
C TRP A 743 36.99 -11.33 -12.86
N THR A 744 37.49 -11.77 -14.01
CA THR A 744 36.66 -12.21 -15.14
C THR A 744 36.67 -13.73 -15.27
N GLY A 745 35.60 -14.28 -15.83
CA GLY A 745 35.46 -15.73 -15.99
C GLY A 745 34.28 -16.14 -16.86
N ARG A 746 33.98 -17.44 -16.86
CA ARG A 746 32.87 -18.07 -17.57
C ARG A 746 31.96 -18.79 -16.58
N LEU A 747 30.70 -18.40 -16.54
CA LEU A 747 29.62 -19.05 -15.82
C LEU A 747 28.81 -19.88 -16.82
N VAL A 748 28.59 -21.16 -16.51
CA VAL A 748 27.72 -22.03 -17.31
C VAL A 748 26.59 -22.50 -16.41
N LEU A 749 25.35 -22.23 -16.81
CA LEU A 749 24.14 -22.71 -16.15
C LEU A 749 23.39 -23.60 -17.12
N THR A 750 23.08 -24.82 -16.72
CA THR A 750 22.40 -25.81 -17.55
C THR A 750 21.13 -26.28 -16.84
N TRP A 751 20.03 -26.27 -17.58
CA TRP A 751 18.74 -26.78 -17.15
C TRP A 751 18.43 -28.07 -17.93
N GLY A 752 18.22 -29.17 -17.22
CA GLY A 752 17.89 -30.48 -17.81
C GLY A 752 17.31 -31.41 -16.75
N ASP A 753 16.44 -32.35 -17.14
CA ASP A 753 15.77 -33.30 -16.24
C ASP A 753 15.08 -32.65 -15.02
N SER A 754 14.53 -31.45 -15.21
CA SER A 754 13.93 -30.62 -14.15
C SER A 754 14.89 -30.22 -13.01
N ALA A 755 16.19 -30.23 -13.28
CA ALA A 755 17.23 -29.83 -12.33
C ALA A 755 18.23 -28.84 -12.96
N TRP A 756 18.82 -28.01 -12.09
CA TRP A 756 19.91 -27.10 -12.46
C TRP A 756 21.28 -27.75 -12.19
N SER A 757 22.20 -27.55 -13.12
CA SER A 757 23.63 -27.78 -12.93
C SER A 757 24.43 -26.58 -13.44
N GLY A 758 25.65 -26.38 -12.95
CA GLY A 758 26.44 -25.25 -13.39
C GLY A 758 27.86 -25.22 -12.87
N THR A 759 28.69 -24.44 -13.55
CA THR A 759 30.11 -24.25 -13.21
C THR A 759 30.52 -22.80 -13.37
N LEU A 760 31.43 -22.33 -12.51
CA LEU A 760 32.15 -21.07 -12.67
C LEU A 760 33.62 -21.34 -12.96
N THR A 761 34.21 -20.65 -13.93
CA THR A 761 35.63 -20.79 -14.29
C THR A 761 36.24 -19.40 -14.40
N PHE A 762 37.15 -19.03 -13.48
CA PHE A 762 37.87 -17.77 -13.59
C PHE A 762 39.00 -17.87 -14.63
N ASP A 763 39.23 -16.81 -15.40
CA ASP A 763 40.25 -16.81 -16.46
C ASP A 763 41.66 -17.02 -15.94
N THR A 764 41.91 -16.58 -14.71
CA THR A 764 43.20 -16.65 -14.03
C THR A 764 43.55 -18.06 -13.56
N THR A 765 42.55 -18.88 -13.24
CA THR A 765 42.74 -20.24 -12.71
C THR A 765 42.47 -21.31 -13.76
N GLY A 766 41.60 -21.04 -14.73
CA GLY A 766 41.19 -21.97 -15.77
C GLY A 766 40.47 -23.24 -15.26
N THR A 767 40.23 -23.34 -13.96
CA THR A 767 39.65 -24.53 -13.31
C THR A 767 38.15 -24.35 -13.17
N ALA A 768 37.36 -25.31 -13.65
CA ALA A 768 35.92 -25.29 -13.53
C ALA A 768 35.50 -25.72 -12.11
N GLU A 769 34.79 -24.84 -11.43
CA GLU A 769 34.33 -25.04 -10.06
C GLU A 769 32.82 -25.27 -10.07
N PRO A 770 32.31 -26.34 -9.44
CA PRO A 770 30.89 -26.67 -9.45
C PRO A 770 30.09 -25.67 -8.63
N LEU A 771 28.88 -25.38 -9.10
CA LEU A 771 27.89 -24.57 -8.39
C LEU A 771 26.86 -25.45 -7.71
N THR A 772 26.34 -24.98 -6.58
CA THR A 772 25.31 -25.65 -5.77
C THR A 772 24.13 -24.71 -5.52
N ASP A 773 22.97 -25.24 -5.12
CA ASP A 773 21.75 -24.45 -4.83
C ASP A 773 21.36 -23.47 -5.95
N ILE A 774 21.47 -23.92 -7.20
CA ILE A 774 21.14 -23.10 -8.37
C ILE A 774 19.61 -23.04 -8.48
N ARG A 775 19.06 -21.83 -8.44
CA ARG A 775 17.62 -21.58 -8.62
C ARG A 775 17.41 -20.42 -9.58
N PHE A 776 16.32 -20.50 -10.31
CA PHE A 776 15.86 -19.44 -11.19
C PHE A 776 14.35 -19.31 -11.06
N ASP A 777 13.89 -18.10 -10.80
CA ASP A 777 12.48 -17.75 -10.82
C ASP A 777 12.15 -17.08 -12.16
N PRO A 778 11.36 -17.72 -13.04
CA PRO A 778 11.02 -17.17 -14.34
C PRO A 778 10.08 -15.96 -14.27
N SER A 779 9.37 -15.75 -13.15
CA SER A 779 8.41 -14.65 -13.01
C SER A 779 9.12 -13.32 -12.69
N SER A 780 10.16 -13.37 -11.87
CA SER A 780 10.97 -12.21 -11.48
C SER A 780 12.28 -12.08 -12.25
N GLY A 781 12.70 -13.14 -12.95
CA GLY A 781 14.03 -13.25 -13.54
C GLY A 781 15.15 -13.45 -12.51
N ALA A 782 14.82 -13.67 -11.23
CA ALA A 782 15.81 -13.84 -10.17
C ALA A 782 16.61 -15.14 -10.39
N VAL A 783 17.94 -15.04 -10.32
CA VAL A 783 18.87 -16.18 -10.37
C VAL A 783 19.72 -16.18 -9.10
N GLN A 784 19.88 -17.35 -8.51
CA GLN A 784 20.79 -17.56 -7.39
C GLN A 784 21.56 -18.85 -7.53
N PHE A 785 22.78 -18.87 -7.00
CA PHE A 785 23.59 -20.07 -6.86
C PHE A 785 24.66 -19.85 -5.78
N THR A 786 25.23 -20.95 -5.31
CA THR A 786 26.35 -20.94 -4.37
C THR A 786 27.59 -21.57 -4.99
N ARG A 787 28.75 -21.04 -4.63
CA ARG A 787 30.07 -21.53 -5.03
C ARG A 787 30.85 -21.93 -3.78
N PRO A 788 31.03 -23.23 -3.52
CA PRO A 788 31.90 -23.70 -2.45
C PRO A 788 33.38 -23.40 -2.79
N VAL A 789 34.11 -22.78 -1.86
CA VAL A 789 35.56 -22.59 -1.94
C VAL A 789 36.24 -23.11 -0.67
N PRO A 790 37.55 -23.41 -0.69
CA PRO A 790 38.27 -23.75 0.52
C PRO A 790 38.11 -22.63 1.57
N ALA A 791 37.52 -22.98 2.73
CA ALA A 791 37.22 -22.12 3.88
C ALA A 791 35.96 -21.22 3.83
N ALA A 792 35.18 -21.20 2.73
CA ALA A 792 33.94 -20.40 2.67
C ALA A 792 32.97 -20.90 1.60
N THR A 793 31.69 -20.53 1.71
CA THR A 793 30.71 -20.66 0.62
C THR A 793 30.36 -19.27 0.14
N GLN A 794 30.51 -18.99 -1.15
CA GLN A 794 30.08 -17.72 -1.74
C GLN A 794 28.66 -17.86 -2.27
N ALA A 795 27.76 -16.96 -1.92
CA ALA A 795 26.38 -16.91 -2.40
C ALA A 795 26.23 -15.79 -3.42
N PHE A 796 25.80 -16.13 -4.63
CA PHE A 796 25.53 -15.21 -5.73
C PHE A 796 24.02 -15.08 -5.92
N ARG A 797 23.54 -13.84 -5.97
CA ARG A 797 22.14 -13.51 -6.25
C ARG A 797 22.10 -12.39 -7.28
N GLY A 798 21.17 -12.46 -8.23
CA GLY A 798 21.02 -11.44 -9.26
C GLY A 798 19.74 -11.60 -10.04
N PHE A 799 19.56 -10.75 -11.04
CA PHE A 799 18.42 -10.79 -11.95
C PHE A 799 18.89 -10.92 -13.39
N VAL A 800 18.24 -11.79 -14.15
CA VAL A 800 18.47 -12.00 -15.57
C VAL A 800 17.61 -11.01 -16.35
N SER A 801 18.25 -10.14 -17.13
CA SER A 801 17.61 -9.24 -18.08
C SER A 801 18.23 -9.44 -19.45
N ALA A 802 17.51 -10.13 -20.35
CA ALA A 802 17.97 -10.49 -21.69
C ALA A 802 19.31 -11.25 -21.70
N ASN A 803 20.39 -10.58 -22.12
CA ASN A 803 21.75 -11.13 -22.21
C ASN A 803 22.64 -10.70 -21.05
N GLU A 804 22.09 -10.13 -19.97
CA GLU A 804 22.84 -9.72 -18.79
C GLU A 804 22.26 -10.31 -17.50
N ILE A 805 23.14 -10.64 -16.56
CA ILE A 805 22.85 -10.89 -15.16
C ILE A 805 23.54 -9.79 -14.37
N SER A 806 22.80 -9.13 -13.49
CA SER A 806 23.40 -8.18 -12.55
C SER A 806 22.97 -8.53 -11.14
N GLY A 807 23.88 -8.38 -10.18
CA GLY A 807 23.60 -8.82 -8.84
C GLY A 807 24.68 -8.55 -7.82
N GLN A 808 24.51 -9.21 -6.69
CA GLN A 808 25.36 -9.12 -5.52
C GLN A 808 25.83 -10.52 -5.12
N PHE A 809 27.09 -10.63 -4.71
CA PHE A 809 27.62 -11.85 -4.12
C PHE A 809 28.24 -11.55 -2.76
N SER A 810 28.11 -12.50 -1.84
CA SER A 810 28.64 -12.40 -0.49
C SER A 810 29.26 -13.73 -0.08
N ILE A 811 30.11 -13.72 0.94
CA ILE A 811 30.42 -14.95 1.66
C ILE A 811 29.20 -15.26 2.53
N LEU A 812 28.72 -16.50 2.52
CA LEU A 812 27.63 -16.96 3.36
C LEU A 812 28.02 -16.71 4.83
N ASN A 813 27.19 -15.95 5.56
CA ASN A 813 27.46 -15.43 6.92
C ASN A 813 28.60 -14.40 7.03
N GLY A 814 29.02 -13.81 5.91
CA GLY A 814 29.98 -12.70 5.87
C GLY A 814 29.30 -11.32 5.91
N PRO A 815 29.98 -10.28 6.42
CA PRO A 815 29.39 -8.94 6.60
C PRO A 815 29.38 -8.07 5.34
N PHE A 816 29.99 -8.51 4.24
CA PHE A 816 30.16 -7.72 3.02
C PHE A 816 29.51 -8.39 1.81
N SER A 817 28.89 -7.55 0.99
CA SER A 817 28.34 -7.90 -0.32
C SER A 817 29.07 -7.08 -1.39
N HIS A 818 29.37 -7.72 -2.52
CA HIS A 818 30.07 -7.13 -3.65
C HIS A 818 29.24 -7.30 -4.92
N ALA A 819 29.29 -6.30 -5.79
CA ALA A 819 28.63 -6.39 -7.09
C ALA A 819 29.27 -7.47 -7.98
N TRP A 820 28.43 -8.15 -8.74
CA TRP A 820 28.85 -8.97 -9.87
C TRP A 820 27.90 -8.76 -11.04
N SER A 821 28.41 -9.01 -12.23
CA SER A 821 27.59 -9.08 -13.44
C SER A 821 28.04 -10.24 -14.33
N ALA A 822 27.17 -10.65 -15.24
CA ALA A 822 27.51 -11.58 -16.30
C ALA A 822 26.80 -11.21 -17.60
N THR A 823 27.44 -11.36 -18.74
CA THR A 823 26.82 -11.12 -20.06
C THR A 823 26.93 -12.35 -20.94
N ARG A 824 25.92 -12.71 -21.73
CA ARG A 824 25.96 -13.89 -22.61
C ARG A 824 27.13 -13.89 -23.59
#